data_AF-A0A820WIQ1-F1
#
_entry.id   AF-A0A820WIQ1-F1
#
_cell.length_a   1.000
_cell.length_b   1.000
_cell.length_c   1.000
_cell.angle_alpha   90.00
_cell.angle_beta   90.00
_cell.angle_gamma   90.00
#
_symmetry.space_group_name_H-M   'P 1'
#
loop_
_entity.id
_entity.type
_entity.pdbx_description
1 polymer ?
#
loop_
_entity_poly.entity_id
_entity_poly.type
_entity_poly.pdbx_seq_one_letter_code
_entity_poly.pdbx_strand_id
1 'polypeptide(L)'
;MNMGEGKTSVVLPILALNLSSSSSSLVRIIVLKSLFPMNYQSLRCKLGGLLNRRVLPFSCRRDMNFTTEEVNQIFNRLQQGLKHCDVILTSPEDILSFDLLTIDKCRRNEFIVGQSMLSVQQWCKIYIRDILDESDEILHVKYQLIYSVGRQQQVDGGVERWKTIQSILIFVKQHAATIAQQYGDDVFYKTSTRPSHFPEFRLLSHQPFPTLCKLILKEWLSQRSFRQNDLQMIESFILNTNSSIDDLTGRFSDIIIQLFLILRGLLSSEVLFVALKRRYRVNFGVNQNSKFDRLMAVPFRAKDVAAENTEFGHPDVAIILTQLSYFYSGLNDTQMMQCFNRMNDEEEDPDMIYEEWISQEDKTDDLISNIQHWKSINLKNSQQTTEYLFPSLRHNILVINYFLNHFVFPREAKQFPNKLIASAWDLSSSLSRKQIITGFSGTNDTQLLLPAHIHQCDLPELRKTDALVLNNLLRIENENYQCLPISPSSEEILKQIVNCELDIQVILDVGALFIDGTNHQIAEKWLNLLDKTKIDYAVYFEFDEIFVIDRLNRCHAFSTSPASERLDRCVFYLDEIHTRGTDFKFPNGFRAAVTLGNGLTKDRLVQACMRMRKLGKCHWLSFWSSNEVHHQIEMLKRNSLSTDEKVTLVDILRWVYDNSQQATWDGLHHWATQSLSFQRKVTAFQNIYRNTNQQTYTNTMMEQLAKDCLENEILDLKSMYGPSKTWQTILEIYSARYKYFQICSSTEIHKAVTKRLKDYGGSKKLLSQLLDEEQQRELEQEQEMEEERQQKRPPAVQPYEPVLHNEIKSLCNMEGPTVKLSNLSSVFRPLKDAFLGTTFHEHSQFHCWQANLWISTEFQRVIQTRGESLDPFLRPPRWVFIYRNQHVIFVSAFEANWLLGQLQHLHHKQKLVQPPTTTLRLLLPRLQRDQSIFIDISRLTIPPTVPCSIPVEWLVQLFLFNGTLYFNTVEEQTAYCQCLGLCPKPRTKLEDDAFDNGCIALDGYVEQPEHREQLKLHHCCFPSNPLIFVKKLLENRNSSHAPLISHVGSIIFNAVKLPIP
;
A
#
# COMPACT_ATOMS: atom_id res chain seq x y z
N MET A 1 2.34 -17.80 36.45
CA MET A 1 3.50 -17.64 37.37
C MET A 1 3.85 -16.16 37.45
N ASN A 2 4.34 -15.65 38.58
CA ASN A 2 4.63 -14.22 38.73
C ASN A 2 5.68 -13.71 37.74
N MET A 3 5.49 -12.46 37.32
CA MET A 3 6.41 -11.76 36.43
C MET A 3 7.75 -11.51 37.13
N GLY A 4 8.78 -12.13 36.56
CA GLY A 4 10.20 -12.06 36.95
C GLY A 4 10.55 -12.42 38.38
N GLU A 5 9.97 -13.52 38.85
CA GLU A 5 10.53 -14.36 39.91
C GLU A 5 11.50 -15.44 39.37
N GLY A 6 12.01 -15.27 38.13
CA GLY A 6 12.99 -16.19 37.54
C GLY A 6 12.42 -17.38 36.75
N LYS A 7 11.30 -17.20 36.04
CA LYS A 7 10.71 -18.25 35.16
C LYS A 7 11.73 -18.79 34.14
N THR A 8 12.24 -17.91 33.28
CA THR A 8 13.21 -18.24 32.23
C THR A 8 14.59 -18.60 32.81
N SER A 9 15.00 -17.95 33.91
CA SER A 9 16.35 -18.11 34.44
C SER A 9 16.50 -19.31 35.38
N VAL A 10 15.45 -19.76 36.06
CA VAL A 10 15.50 -20.84 37.07
C VAL A 10 14.59 -22.00 36.69
N VAL A 11 13.30 -21.73 36.48
CA VAL A 11 12.29 -22.78 36.27
C VAL A 11 12.52 -23.54 34.96
N LEU A 12 12.76 -22.80 33.87
CA LEU A 12 12.93 -23.38 32.54
C LEU A 12 14.12 -24.36 32.45
N PRO A 13 15.35 -24.03 32.91
CA PRO A 13 16.46 -24.99 32.96
C PRO A 13 16.18 -26.23 33.83
N ILE A 14 15.56 -26.04 35.01
CA ILE A 14 15.22 -27.16 35.92
C ILE A 14 14.23 -28.10 35.24
N LEU A 15 13.20 -27.54 34.62
CA LEU A 15 12.20 -28.31 33.90
C LEU A 15 12.81 -29.07 32.73
N ALA A 16 13.67 -28.40 31.95
CA ALA A 16 14.35 -29.03 30.82
C ALA A 16 15.17 -30.25 31.27
N LEU A 17 15.92 -30.13 32.38
CA LEU A 17 16.69 -31.25 32.95
C LEU A 17 15.81 -32.40 33.45
N ASN A 18 14.73 -32.08 34.16
CA ASN A 18 13.81 -33.09 34.68
C ASN A 18 13.13 -33.86 33.53
N LEU A 19 12.68 -33.15 32.50
CA LEU A 19 12.04 -33.76 31.34
C LEU A 19 13.04 -34.47 30.41
N SER A 20 14.32 -34.08 30.40
CA SER A 20 15.40 -34.77 29.68
C SER A 20 16.13 -35.81 30.54
N SER A 21 15.52 -36.30 31.63
CA SER A 21 16.17 -37.28 32.51
C SER A 21 16.18 -38.71 31.95
N SER A 22 15.37 -39.01 30.94
CA SER A 22 15.33 -40.31 30.26
C SER A 22 15.34 -40.15 28.74
N SER A 23 15.93 -41.11 28.02
CA SER A 23 15.97 -41.16 26.55
C SER A 23 14.62 -41.50 25.90
N SER A 24 13.51 -41.23 26.58
CA SER A 24 12.14 -41.47 26.12
C SER A 24 11.54 -40.25 25.41
N SER A 25 12.02 -39.04 25.72
CA SER A 25 11.60 -37.79 25.09
C SER A 25 12.74 -36.80 24.94
N LEU A 26 12.74 -36.06 23.83
CA LEU A 26 13.67 -34.97 23.53
C LEU A 26 13.00 -33.65 23.86
N VAL A 27 13.61 -32.84 24.73
CA VAL A 27 13.03 -31.56 25.13
C VAL A 27 13.31 -30.49 24.07
N ARG A 28 12.26 -29.77 23.66
CA ARG A 28 12.38 -28.60 22.78
C ARG A 28 11.79 -27.38 23.47
N ILE A 29 12.64 -26.38 23.68
CA ILE A 29 12.30 -25.10 24.26
C ILE A 29 11.99 -24.13 23.11
N ILE A 30 10.82 -23.54 23.14
CA ILE A 30 10.33 -22.57 22.17
C ILE A 30 10.33 -21.20 22.85
N VAL A 31 11.05 -20.24 22.27
CA VAL A 31 11.17 -18.86 22.77
C VAL A 31 10.87 -17.86 21.66
N LEU A 32 10.45 -16.65 22.03
CA LEU A 32 10.34 -15.54 21.08
C LEU A 32 11.71 -15.25 20.44
N LYS A 33 11.71 -14.86 19.16
CA LYS A 33 12.92 -14.65 18.36
C LYS A 33 13.88 -13.61 18.97
N SER A 34 13.33 -12.52 19.52
CA SER A 34 14.10 -11.49 20.24
C SER A 34 14.78 -12.01 21.51
N LEU A 35 14.19 -13.03 22.16
CA LEU A 35 14.75 -13.64 23.37
C LEU A 35 15.70 -14.80 23.07
N PHE A 36 15.82 -15.21 21.81
CA PHE A 36 16.61 -16.37 21.40
C PHE A 36 18.10 -16.25 21.78
N PRO A 37 18.83 -15.15 21.49
CA PRO A 37 20.26 -15.06 21.80
C PRO A 37 20.55 -15.16 23.30
N MET A 38 19.77 -14.43 24.12
CA MET A 38 19.90 -14.44 25.58
C MET A 38 19.59 -15.82 26.16
N ASN A 39 18.51 -16.47 25.71
CA ASN A 39 18.14 -17.81 26.15
C ASN A 39 19.18 -18.84 25.76
N TYR A 40 19.71 -18.76 24.54
CA TYR A 40 20.75 -19.67 24.05
C TYR A 40 21.99 -19.61 24.95
N GLN A 41 22.50 -18.42 25.24
CA GLN A 41 23.66 -18.24 26.12
C GLN A 41 23.39 -18.75 27.55
N SER A 42 22.25 -18.36 28.13
CA SER A 42 21.85 -18.75 29.49
C SER A 42 21.71 -20.28 29.62
N LEU A 43 21.01 -20.93 28.69
CA LEU A 43 20.80 -22.38 28.69
C LEU A 43 22.12 -23.12 28.45
N ARG A 44 22.98 -22.64 27.56
CA ARG A 44 24.31 -23.26 27.33
C ARG A 44 25.18 -23.22 28.58
N CYS A 45 25.13 -22.11 29.32
CA CYS A 45 25.87 -21.97 30.57
C CYS A 45 25.32 -22.87 31.67
N LYS A 46 23.99 -23.02 31.78
CA LYS A 46 23.34 -23.75 32.87
C LYS A 46 23.25 -25.25 32.64
N LEU A 47 22.96 -25.66 31.41
CA LEU A 47 22.80 -27.07 31.02
C LEU A 47 24.12 -27.69 30.53
N GLY A 48 25.04 -26.84 30.05
CA GLY A 48 26.40 -27.24 29.72
C GLY A 48 27.28 -27.47 30.95
N GLY A 49 28.53 -27.86 30.72
CA GLY A 49 29.49 -28.13 31.80
C GLY A 49 29.19 -29.44 32.54
N LEU A 50 29.00 -29.38 33.86
CA LEU A 50 28.81 -30.56 34.73
C LEU A 50 27.61 -31.43 34.33
N LEU A 51 26.53 -30.80 33.85
CA LEU A 51 25.32 -31.52 33.43
C LEU A 51 25.46 -32.11 32.02
N ASN A 52 26.49 -31.70 31.27
CA ASN A 52 26.90 -32.21 29.96
C ASN A 52 25.74 -32.40 28.96
N ARG A 53 24.78 -31.46 28.94
CA ARG A 53 23.70 -31.44 27.94
C ARG A 53 24.01 -30.41 26.87
N ARG A 54 23.92 -30.79 25.59
CA ARG A 54 24.09 -29.85 24.48
C ARG A 54 22.78 -29.09 24.24
N VAL A 55 22.90 -27.80 23.94
CA VAL A 55 21.78 -26.97 23.47
C VAL A 55 21.89 -26.87 21.95
N LEU A 56 20.96 -27.53 21.25
CA LEU A 56 20.91 -27.63 19.80
C LEU A 56 19.99 -26.54 19.24
N PRO A 57 20.53 -25.49 18.59
CA PRO A 57 19.68 -24.52 17.90
C PRO A 57 19.05 -25.16 16.67
N PHE A 58 17.77 -24.90 16.43
CA PHE A 58 17.06 -25.25 15.21
C PHE A 58 16.53 -23.99 14.55
N SER A 59 16.75 -23.88 13.23
CA SER A 59 16.27 -22.77 12.41
C SER A 59 15.79 -23.30 11.06
N CYS A 60 14.69 -22.75 10.54
CA CYS A 60 14.14 -23.11 9.24
C CYS A 60 13.50 -21.87 8.61
N ARG A 61 13.74 -21.69 7.31
CA ARG A 61 13.13 -20.65 6.49
C ARG A 61 12.75 -21.25 5.14
N ARG A 62 11.78 -20.64 4.44
CA ARG A 62 11.36 -21.11 3.11
C ARG A 62 12.48 -21.19 2.08
N ASP A 63 13.46 -20.29 2.15
CA ASP A 63 14.59 -20.22 1.22
C ASP A 63 15.63 -21.34 1.43
N MET A 64 15.52 -22.10 2.52
CA MET A 64 16.36 -23.27 2.76
C MET A 64 15.91 -24.42 1.85
N ASN A 65 16.65 -24.62 0.76
CA ASN A 65 16.40 -25.72 -0.18
C ASN A 65 16.94 -27.06 0.35
N PHE A 66 16.27 -27.61 1.37
CA PHE A 66 16.69 -28.88 1.96
C PHE A 66 16.74 -30.03 0.93
N THR A 67 17.88 -30.71 0.87
CA THR A 67 18.00 -32.00 0.17
C THR A 67 17.59 -33.16 1.07
N THR A 68 17.35 -34.33 0.49
CA THR A 68 17.07 -35.54 1.26
C THR A 68 18.22 -35.88 2.22
N GLU A 69 19.48 -35.66 1.82
CA GLU A 69 20.63 -35.88 2.72
C GLU A 69 20.59 -34.94 3.93
N GLU A 70 20.29 -33.66 3.72
CA GLU A 70 20.23 -32.65 4.79
C GLU A 70 19.10 -32.95 5.78
N VAL A 71 17.92 -33.34 5.28
CA VAL A 71 16.80 -33.78 6.13
C VAL A 71 17.22 -35.00 6.96
N ASN A 72 17.91 -35.97 6.34
CA ASN A 72 18.42 -37.14 7.06
C ASN A 72 19.49 -36.76 8.10
N GLN A 73 20.33 -35.77 7.84
CA GLN A 73 21.29 -35.25 8.83
C GLN A 73 20.59 -34.58 10.02
N ILE A 74 19.53 -33.79 9.76
CA ILE A 74 18.68 -33.21 10.81
C ILE A 74 18.09 -34.35 11.64
N PHE A 75 17.53 -35.37 10.99
CA PHE A 75 16.93 -36.50 11.67
C PHE A 75 17.92 -37.26 12.55
N ASN A 76 19.12 -37.55 12.02
CA ASN A 76 20.20 -38.19 12.76
C ASN A 76 20.62 -37.36 13.99
N ARG A 77 20.70 -36.03 13.86
CA ARG A 77 21.01 -35.13 14.99
C ARG A 77 19.92 -35.15 16.06
N LEU A 78 18.65 -35.16 15.67
CA LEU A 78 17.52 -35.28 16.61
C LEU A 78 17.56 -36.62 17.36
N GLN A 79 17.83 -37.72 16.66
CA GLN A 79 17.95 -39.05 17.28
C GLN A 79 19.16 -39.15 18.23
N GLN A 80 20.30 -38.55 17.89
CA GLN A 80 21.44 -38.44 18.79
C GLN A 80 21.11 -37.58 20.01
N GLY A 81 20.41 -36.45 19.80
CA GLY A 81 19.95 -35.59 20.87
C GLY A 81 19.05 -36.32 21.85
N LEU A 82 18.13 -37.17 21.36
CA LEU A 82 17.30 -38.04 22.21
C LEU A 82 18.14 -39.01 23.05
N LYS A 83 19.17 -39.65 22.46
CA LYS A 83 20.05 -40.59 23.17
C LYS A 83 20.89 -39.90 24.25
N HIS A 84 21.43 -38.71 23.97
CA HIS A 84 22.24 -37.94 24.91
C HIS A 84 21.41 -37.04 25.85
N CYS A 85 20.08 -37.06 25.69
CA CYS A 85 19.12 -36.19 26.37
C CYS A 85 19.51 -34.70 26.30
N ASP A 86 19.93 -34.29 25.10
CA ASP A 86 20.19 -32.89 24.76
C ASP A 86 18.89 -32.07 24.76
N VAL A 87 19.01 -30.75 24.56
CA VAL A 87 17.86 -29.83 24.53
C VAL A 87 17.87 -29.05 23.22
N ILE A 88 16.73 -28.97 22.54
CA ILE A 88 16.56 -28.14 21.34
C ILE A 88 16.11 -26.74 21.77
N LEU A 89 16.67 -25.70 21.16
CA LEU A 89 16.18 -24.32 21.26
C LEU A 89 15.75 -23.83 19.87
N THR A 90 14.54 -23.29 19.76
CA THR A 90 13.95 -22.86 18.48
C THR A 90 13.00 -21.68 18.68
N SER A 91 12.66 -20.99 17.59
CA SER A 91 11.53 -20.06 17.56
C SER A 91 10.25 -20.74 17.02
N PRO A 92 9.05 -20.17 17.25
CA PRO A 92 7.80 -20.65 16.64
C PRO A 92 7.85 -20.65 15.10
N GLU A 93 8.46 -19.60 14.52
CA GLU A 93 8.62 -19.41 13.07
C GLU A 93 9.33 -20.59 12.43
N ASP A 94 10.42 -21.06 13.03
CA ASP A 94 11.21 -22.16 12.49
C ASP A 94 10.43 -23.48 12.45
N ILE A 95 9.57 -23.74 13.46
CA ILE A 95 8.75 -24.96 13.50
C ILE A 95 7.68 -24.88 12.41
N LEU A 96 6.96 -23.77 12.35
CA LEU A 96 5.88 -23.59 11.38
C LEU A 96 6.42 -23.53 9.94
N SER A 97 7.60 -22.94 9.74
CA SER A 97 8.29 -22.91 8.44
C SER A 97 8.66 -24.32 7.98
N PHE A 98 9.20 -25.17 8.87
CA PHE A 98 9.48 -26.58 8.54
C PHE A 98 8.20 -27.34 8.16
N ASP A 99 7.09 -27.02 8.84
CA ASP A 99 5.77 -27.58 8.54
C ASP A 99 5.24 -27.17 7.17
N LEU A 100 5.27 -25.87 6.85
CA LEU A 100 4.84 -25.36 5.55
C LEU A 100 5.76 -25.82 4.42
N LEU A 101 7.08 -25.84 4.64
CA LEU A 101 8.06 -26.27 3.64
C LEU A 101 7.88 -27.74 3.26
N THR A 102 7.48 -28.59 4.19
CA THR A 102 7.13 -29.99 3.89
C THR A 102 5.98 -30.08 2.88
N ILE A 103 4.93 -29.27 3.08
CA ILE A 103 3.78 -29.19 2.16
C ILE A 103 4.20 -28.57 0.81
N ASP A 104 5.03 -27.53 0.85
CA ASP A 104 5.53 -26.85 -0.36
C ASP A 104 6.40 -27.77 -1.22
N LYS A 105 7.26 -28.62 -0.61
CA LYS A 105 8.02 -29.65 -1.33
C LYS A 105 7.11 -30.65 -2.04
N CYS A 106 6.01 -31.04 -1.41
CA CYS A 106 5.01 -31.91 -2.04
C CYS A 106 4.34 -31.21 -3.24
N ARG A 107 3.99 -29.93 -3.08
CA ARG A 107 3.41 -29.11 -4.14
C ARG A 107 4.35 -28.95 -5.34
N ARG A 108 5.64 -28.79 -5.10
CA ARG A 108 6.70 -28.67 -6.14
C ARG A 108 7.06 -30.01 -6.79
N ASN A 109 6.33 -31.09 -6.49
CA ASN A 109 6.61 -32.46 -6.92
C ASN A 109 7.97 -33.01 -6.44
N GLU A 110 8.56 -32.42 -5.40
CA GLU A 110 9.78 -32.90 -4.74
C GLU A 110 9.43 -33.98 -3.70
N PHE A 111 8.73 -35.04 -4.16
CA PHE A 111 8.07 -35.99 -3.26
C PHE A 111 9.02 -36.72 -2.32
N ILE A 112 10.22 -37.11 -2.78
CA ILE A 112 11.18 -37.86 -1.95
C ILE A 112 11.61 -37.02 -0.72
N VAL A 113 11.89 -35.73 -0.93
CA VAL A 113 12.25 -34.80 0.14
C VAL A 113 11.05 -34.60 1.07
N GLY A 114 9.87 -34.32 0.50
CA GLY A 114 8.63 -34.13 1.27
C GLY A 114 8.26 -35.34 2.13
N GLN A 115 8.46 -36.56 1.62
CA GLN A 115 8.25 -37.81 2.37
C GLN A 115 9.21 -37.92 3.55
N SER A 116 10.50 -37.64 3.33
CA SER A 116 11.51 -37.65 4.41
C SER A 116 11.18 -36.62 5.50
N MET A 117 10.83 -35.39 5.11
CA MET A 117 10.43 -34.35 6.07
C MET A 117 9.17 -34.75 6.85
N LEU A 118 8.18 -35.33 6.18
CA LEU A 118 6.95 -35.82 6.82
C LEU A 118 7.23 -36.94 7.84
N SER A 119 8.18 -37.84 7.54
CA SER A 119 8.65 -38.85 8.50
C SER A 119 9.31 -38.21 9.72
N VAL A 120 10.14 -37.18 9.52
CA VAL A 120 10.75 -36.43 10.64
C VAL A 120 9.69 -35.75 11.49
N GLN A 121 8.68 -35.11 10.89
CA GLN A 121 7.57 -34.49 11.61
C GLN A 121 6.78 -35.50 12.44
N GLN A 122 6.47 -36.67 11.87
CA GLN A 122 5.77 -37.72 12.60
C GLN A 122 6.60 -38.24 13.78
N TRP A 123 7.92 -38.38 13.60
CA TRP A 123 8.82 -38.72 14.69
C TRP A 123 8.83 -37.63 15.77
N CYS A 124 8.91 -36.36 15.39
CA CYS A 124 8.88 -35.22 16.31
C CYS A 124 7.60 -35.25 17.17
N LYS A 125 6.43 -35.51 16.59
CA LYS A 125 5.15 -35.62 17.33
C LYS A 125 5.13 -36.74 18.38
N ILE A 126 5.94 -37.77 18.21
CA ILE A 126 6.02 -38.93 19.12
C ILE A 126 7.03 -38.69 20.24
N TYR A 127 8.19 -38.11 19.92
CA TYR A 127 9.34 -38.06 20.84
C TYR A 127 9.68 -36.68 21.39
N ILE A 128 9.22 -35.57 20.79
CA ILE A 128 9.54 -34.23 21.27
C ILE A 128 8.54 -33.75 22.33
N ARG A 129 9.07 -33.31 23.49
CA ARG A 129 8.31 -32.67 24.57
C ARG A 129 8.54 -31.16 24.54
N ASP A 130 7.52 -30.40 24.17
CA ASP A 130 7.63 -28.95 23.98
C ASP A 130 7.41 -28.16 25.29
N ILE A 131 8.27 -27.16 25.50
CA ILE A 131 8.17 -26.15 26.56
C ILE A 131 8.11 -24.76 25.92
N LEU A 132 7.05 -23.99 26.21
CA LEU A 132 6.86 -22.63 25.69
C LEU A 132 7.17 -21.62 26.80
N ASP A 133 8.16 -20.75 26.58
CA ASP A 133 8.39 -19.59 27.44
C ASP A 133 7.62 -18.38 26.90
N GLU A 134 6.88 -17.67 27.75
CA GLU A 134 5.94 -16.61 27.33
C GLU A 134 4.86 -17.15 26.36
N SER A 135 4.18 -18.22 26.81
CA SER A 135 3.22 -18.97 25.99
C SER A 135 2.02 -18.16 25.50
N ASP A 136 1.66 -17.11 26.23
CA ASP A 136 0.66 -16.10 25.87
C ASP A 136 0.96 -15.41 24.54
N GLU A 137 2.25 -15.24 24.23
CA GLU A 137 2.69 -14.49 23.03
C GLU A 137 3.13 -15.41 21.92
N ILE A 138 3.77 -16.53 22.26
CA ILE A 138 4.03 -17.60 21.29
C ILE A 138 2.73 -18.09 20.65
N LEU A 139 1.63 -18.14 21.41
CA LEU A 139 0.32 -18.59 20.94
C LEU A 139 -0.62 -17.42 20.61
N HIS A 140 -0.09 -16.20 20.42
CA HIS A 140 -0.91 -15.03 20.14
C HIS A 140 -1.58 -15.12 18.77
N VAL A 141 -2.84 -14.71 18.68
CA VAL A 141 -3.68 -14.85 17.48
C VAL A 141 -3.27 -13.95 16.32
N LYS A 142 -2.50 -12.89 16.58
CA LYS A 142 -1.92 -12.05 15.50
C LYS A 142 -0.81 -12.76 14.73
N TYR A 143 -0.19 -13.78 15.32
CA TYR A 143 0.92 -14.46 14.68
C TYR A 143 0.42 -15.50 13.67
N GLN A 144 0.78 -15.28 12.41
CA GLN A 144 0.47 -16.17 11.29
C GLN A 144 1.61 -16.14 10.28
N LEU A 145 2.11 -17.33 9.91
CA LEU A 145 3.10 -17.52 8.87
C LEU A 145 2.41 -17.89 7.56
N ILE A 146 2.75 -17.19 6.48
CA ILE A 146 2.16 -17.37 5.16
C ILE A 146 3.25 -17.61 4.12
N TYR A 147 3.13 -18.71 3.38
CA TYR A 147 3.86 -18.94 2.14
C TYR A 147 2.96 -18.56 0.98
N SER A 148 3.33 -17.52 0.25
CA SER A 148 2.65 -17.17 -1.01
C SER A 148 2.98 -18.19 -2.10
N VAL A 149 2.01 -18.61 -2.89
CA VAL A 149 2.16 -19.73 -3.83
C VAL A 149 1.65 -19.36 -5.22
N GLY A 150 2.50 -19.58 -6.22
CA GLY A 150 2.19 -19.39 -7.65
C GLY A 150 2.72 -18.07 -8.19
N ARG A 151 2.44 -17.80 -9.48
CA ARG A 151 2.99 -16.62 -10.16
C ARG A 151 2.43 -15.34 -9.55
N GLN A 152 3.34 -14.41 -9.25
CA GLN A 152 2.98 -13.08 -8.80
C GLN A 152 2.14 -12.34 -9.86
N GLN A 153 1.03 -11.71 -9.44
CA GLN A 153 0.15 -10.95 -10.32
C GLN A 153 -0.19 -9.58 -9.72
N GLN A 154 -0.57 -8.63 -10.57
CA GLN A 154 -1.03 -7.32 -10.11
C GLN A 154 -2.28 -7.46 -9.24
N VAL A 155 -2.42 -6.57 -8.24
CA VAL A 155 -3.68 -6.44 -7.51
C VAL A 155 -4.82 -6.07 -8.48
N ASP A 156 -6.02 -6.58 -8.22
CA ASP A 156 -7.17 -6.27 -9.06
C ASP A 156 -7.39 -4.75 -9.11
N GLY A 157 -7.69 -4.25 -10.31
CA GLY A 157 -7.77 -2.84 -10.63
C GLY A 157 -6.45 -2.09 -10.86
N GLY A 158 -5.29 -2.70 -10.55
CA GLY A 158 -3.96 -2.21 -10.89
C GLY A 158 -3.73 -0.72 -10.61
N VAL A 159 -3.22 0.00 -11.62
CA VAL A 159 -2.85 1.43 -11.51
C VAL A 159 -3.99 2.31 -11.05
N GLU A 160 -5.21 2.05 -11.53
CA GLU A 160 -6.39 2.83 -11.17
C GLU A 160 -6.74 2.70 -9.68
N ARG A 161 -6.44 1.55 -9.06
CA ARG A 161 -6.72 1.32 -7.65
C ARG A 161 -5.93 2.27 -6.75
N TRP A 162 -4.61 2.31 -6.87
CA TRP A 162 -3.80 3.18 -6.02
C TRP A 162 -3.89 4.66 -6.41
N LYS A 163 -4.10 5.00 -7.69
CA LYS A 163 -4.37 6.38 -8.10
C LYS A 163 -5.69 6.92 -7.56
N THR A 164 -6.74 6.09 -7.53
CA THR A 164 -8.02 6.48 -6.91
C THR A 164 -7.82 6.74 -5.41
N ILE A 165 -7.07 5.90 -4.71
CA ILE A 165 -6.74 6.13 -3.30
C ILE A 165 -5.96 7.44 -3.11
N GLN A 166 -4.98 7.76 -3.97
CA GLN A 166 -4.26 9.04 -3.94
C GLN A 166 -5.22 10.23 -4.07
N SER A 167 -6.17 10.18 -5.02
CA SER A 167 -7.19 11.21 -5.17
C SER A 167 -8.05 11.37 -3.91
N ILE A 168 -8.41 10.26 -3.26
CA ILE A 168 -9.19 10.28 -2.02
C ILE A 168 -8.39 10.89 -0.87
N LEU A 169 -7.10 10.57 -0.73
CA LEU A 169 -6.24 11.20 0.27
C LEU A 169 -6.07 12.70 0.01
N ILE A 170 -6.03 13.16 -1.24
CA ILE A 170 -6.04 14.60 -1.55
C ILE A 170 -7.31 15.26 -1.00
N PHE A 171 -8.49 14.64 -1.15
CA PHE A 171 -9.73 15.14 -0.55
C PHE A 171 -9.71 15.10 0.99
N VAL A 172 -9.10 14.07 1.59
CA VAL A 172 -8.88 14.02 3.04
C VAL A 172 -8.05 15.22 3.49
N LYS A 173 -6.94 15.52 2.80
CA LYS A 173 -6.08 16.69 3.09
C LYS A 173 -6.87 18.00 3.00
N GLN A 174 -7.73 18.17 1.99
CA GLN A 174 -8.54 19.37 1.81
C GLN A 174 -9.55 19.59 2.96
N HIS A 175 -10.11 18.52 3.50
CA HIS A 175 -11.13 18.60 4.55
C HIS A 175 -10.59 18.39 5.97
N ALA A 176 -9.33 17.98 6.14
CA ALA A 176 -8.73 17.65 7.43
C ALA A 176 -8.86 18.78 8.47
N ALA A 177 -8.56 20.03 8.07
CA ALA A 177 -8.67 21.19 8.96
C ALA A 177 -10.11 21.46 9.39
N THR A 178 -11.07 21.38 8.45
CA THR A 178 -12.50 21.57 8.73
C THR A 178 -13.04 20.51 9.68
N ILE A 179 -12.67 19.24 9.45
CA ILE A 179 -13.07 18.14 10.33
C ILE A 179 -12.44 18.32 11.72
N ALA A 180 -11.17 18.72 11.82
CA ALA A 180 -10.52 18.97 13.10
C ALA A 180 -11.16 20.14 13.88
N GLN A 181 -11.60 21.20 13.19
CA GLN A 181 -12.32 22.31 13.82
C GLN A 181 -13.70 21.89 14.35
N GLN A 182 -14.40 21.03 13.62
CA GLN A 182 -15.73 20.57 14.00
C GLN A 182 -15.70 19.47 15.09
N TYR A 183 -14.66 18.64 15.09
CA TYR A 183 -14.52 17.44 15.91
C TYR A 183 -13.18 17.42 16.66
N GLY A 184 -12.87 18.49 17.40
CA GLY A 184 -11.56 18.69 18.03
C GLY A 184 -11.08 17.54 18.92
N ASP A 185 -11.99 16.94 19.70
CA ASP A 185 -11.65 15.84 20.62
C ASP A 185 -11.56 14.46 19.94
N ASP A 186 -12.11 14.33 18.73
CA ASP A 186 -12.20 13.06 17.99
C ASP A 186 -11.14 12.93 16.89
N VAL A 187 -10.24 13.92 16.76
CA VAL A 187 -9.29 14.02 15.66
C VAL A 187 -7.93 14.48 16.15
N PHE A 188 -6.89 13.81 15.67
CA PHE A 188 -5.53 14.34 15.76
C PHE A 188 -5.23 15.10 14.47
N TYR A 189 -4.89 16.38 14.57
CA TYR A 189 -4.53 17.21 13.43
C TYR A 189 -3.34 18.09 13.77
N LYS A 190 -2.30 18.01 12.92
CA LYS A 190 -1.15 18.89 12.95
C LYS A 190 -0.99 19.53 11.58
N THR A 191 -1.07 20.86 11.56
CA THR A 191 -0.95 21.64 10.33
C THR A 191 0.40 21.40 9.67
N SER A 192 0.40 21.31 8.35
CA SER A 192 1.62 21.20 7.57
C SER A 192 2.33 22.54 7.44
N THR A 193 3.66 22.50 7.29
CA THR A 193 4.48 23.70 7.07
C THR A 193 4.25 24.33 5.70
N ARG A 194 3.88 23.53 4.70
CA ARG A 194 3.61 23.98 3.33
C ARG A 194 2.28 23.43 2.80
N PRO A 195 1.63 24.12 1.84
CA PRO A 195 0.40 23.65 1.21
C PRO A 195 0.56 22.34 0.43
N SER A 196 1.75 22.05 -0.11
CA SER A 196 2.02 20.82 -0.86
C SER A 196 2.13 19.58 0.03
N HIS A 197 2.46 19.73 1.30
CA HIS A 197 2.61 18.64 2.25
C HIS A 197 1.26 18.07 2.69
N PHE A 198 1.23 16.80 3.09
CA PHE A 198 0.07 16.21 3.75
C PHE A 198 0.14 16.51 5.26
N PRO A 199 -0.93 17.03 5.89
CA PRO A 199 -0.93 17.27 7.34
C PRO A 199 -0.98 15.95 8.11
N GLU A 200 -0.34 15.85 9.28
CA GLU A 200 -0.53 14.67 10.13
C GLU A 200 -1.98 14.66 10.64
N PHE A 201 -2.78 13.72 10.13
CA PHE A 201 -4.21 13.64 10.38
C PHE A 201 -4.60 12.21 10.75
N ARG A 202 -5.32 12.05 11.87
CA ARG A 202 -5.89 10.77 12.31
C ARG A 202 -7.28 10.94 12.89
N LEU A 203 -8.10 9.91 12.74
CA LEU A 203 -9.41 9.82 13.37
C LEU A 203 -9.29 9.03 14.68
N LEU A 204 -9.60 9.68 15.80
CA LEU A 204 -9.53 9.08 17.15
C LEU A 204 -10.82 8.31 17.48
N SER A 205 -11.94 8.75 16.91
CA SER A 205 -13.23 8.07 17.01
C SER A 205 -13.93 7.96 15.64
N HIS A 206 -15.00 7.18 15.59
CA HIS A 206 -15.80 6.99 14.36
C HIS A 206 -16.69 8.21 14.02
N GLN A 207 -17.04 9.04 15.01
CA GLN A 207 -17.97 10.18 14.85
C GLN A 207 -17.68 11.10 13.66
N PRO A 208 -16.44 11.56 13.41
CA PRO A 208 -16.11 12.40 12.26
C PRO A 208 -16.18 11.68 10.89
N PHE A 209 -16.09 10.35 10.86
CA PHE A 209 -15.90 9.59 9.63
C PHE A 209 -17.07 9.68 8.63
N PRO A 210 -18.34 9.53 9.03
CA PRO A 210 -19.47 9.70 8.10
C PRO A 210 -19.54 11.08 7.44
N THR A 211 -19.18 12.14 8.17
CA THR A 211 -19.12 13.51 7.62
C THR A 211 -18.00 13.62 6.59
N LEU A 212 -16.82 13.09 6.91
CA LEU A 212 -15.69 13.04 5.97
C LEU A 212 -16.05 12.26 4.69
N CYS A 213 -16.71 11.10 4.81
CA CYS A 213 -17.15 10.30 3.66
C CYS A 213 -18.08 11.07 2.72
N LYS A 214 -19.04 11.83 3.26
CA LYS A 214 -19.96 12.65 2.47
C LYS A 214 -19.24 13.77 1.73
N LEU A 215 -18.27 14.43 2.38
CA LEU A 215 -17.47 15.48 1.74
C LEU A 215 -16.62 14.92 0.60
N ILE A 216 -15.92 13.80 0.86
CA ILE A 216 -15.11 13.09 -0.15
C ILE A 216 -15.95 12.71 -1.36
N LEU A 217 -17.12 12.07 -1.14
CA LEU A 217 -17.97 11.65 -2.25
C LEU A 217 -18.49 12.84 -3.05
N LYS A 218 -18.88 13.94 -2.37
CA LYS A 218 -19.35 15.15 -3.03
C LYS A 218 -18.28 15.75 -3.95
N GLU A 219 -17.03 15.85 -3.49
CA GLU A 219 -15.91 16.34 -4.32
C GLU A 219 -15.60 15.38 -5.47
N TRP A 220 -15.61 14.08 -5.22
CA TRP A 220 -15.36 13.09 -6.27
C TRP A 220 -16.43 13.10 -7.38
N LEU A 221 -17.71 13.29 -7.01
CA LEU A 221 -18.83 13.41 -7.95
C LEU A 221 -18.81 14.74 -8.70
N SER A 222 -18.37 15.84 -8.07
CA SER A 222 -18.36 17.17 -8.71
C SER A 222 -17.42 17.22 -9.93
N GLN A 223 -16.31 16.48 -9.86
CA GLN A 223 -15.29 16.38 -10.91
C GLN A 223 -15.68 15.49 -12.10
N ARG A 224 -16.81 14.77 -12.04
CA ARG A 224 -17.26 13.83 -13.08
C ARG A 224 -18.66 14.15 -13.57
N SER A 225 -19.04 13.59 -14.71
CA SER A 225 -20.35 13.80 -15.33
C SER A 225 -21.26 12.60 -15.07
N PHE A 226 -22.16 12.71 -14.09
CA PHE A 226 -23.23 11.75 -13.79
C PHE A 226 -24.59 12.44 -13.80
N ARG A 227 -25.62 11.76 -14.31
CA ARG A 227 -26.99 12.32 -14.38
C ARG A 227 -27.57 12.48 -12.98
N GLN A 228 -28.40 13.50 -12.77
CA GLN A 228 -29.04 13.75 -11.48
C GLN A 228 -29.83 12.54 -10.97
N ASN A 229 -30.54 11.84 -11.86
CA ASN A 229 -31.30 10.63 -11.52
C ASN A 229 -30.41 9.47 -11.06
N ASP A 230 -29.14 9.42 -11.49
CA ASP A 230 -28.20 8.37 -11.12
C ASP A 230 -27.43 8.71 -9.82
N LEU A 231 -27.32 10.00 -9.46
CA LEU A 231 -26.53 10.44 -8.29
C LEU A 231 -26.99 9.77 -6.99
N GLN A 232 -28.30 9.66 -6.76
CA GLN A 232 -28.85 8.99 -5.57
C GLN A 232 -28.49 7.50 -5.55
N MET A 233 -28.51 6.84 -6.71
CA MET A 233 -28.14 5.44 -6.85
C MET A 233 -26.64 5.24 -6.58
N ILE A 234 -25.79 6.10 -7.14
CA ILE A 234 -24.34 6.07 -6.92
C ILE A 234 -24.01 6.34 -5.45
N GLU A 235 -24.62 7.37 -4.86
CA GLU A 235 -24.43 7.73 -3.45
C GLU A 235 -24.88 6.58 -2.53
N SER A 236 -26.06 6.01 -2.79
CA SER A 236 -26.53 4.87 -2.01
C SER A 236 -25.61 3.66 -2.16
N PHE A 237 -25.08 3.38 -3.35
CA PHE A 237 -24.15 2.28 -3.54
C PHE A 237 -22.82 2.48 -2.80
N ILE A 238 -22.23 3.67 -2.90
CA ILE A 238 -20.92 3.97 -2.33
C ILE A 238 -20.98 4.11 -0.81
N LEU A 239 -22.03 4.73 -0.27
CA LEU A 239 -22.15 5.03 1.16
C LEU A 239 -22.96 3.98 1.96
N ASN A 240 -23.58 2.98 1.32
CA ASN A 240 -24.35 1.94 2.00
C ASN A 240 -23.95 0.52 1.56
N THR A 241 -23.46 -0.26 2.53
CA THR A 241 -23.02 -1.64 2.29
C THR A 241 -24.15 -2.62 1.99
N ASN A 242 -25.42 -2.25 2.19
CA ASN A 242 -26.56 -3.14 1.92
C ASN A 242 -26.97 -3.20 0.43
N SER A 243 -26.42 -2.32 -0.41
CA SER A 243 -26.68 -2.30 -1.86
C SER A 243 -25.90 -3.39 -2.60
N SER A 244 -26.38 -3.86 -3.75
CA SER A 244 -25.62 -4.75 -4.64
C SER A 244 -25.13 -3.99 -5.87
N ILE A 245 -24.03 -4.46 -6.47
CA ILE A 245 -23.52 -3.95 -7.75
C ILE A 245 -24.46 -4.25 -8.93
N ASP A 246 -25.39 -5.20 -8.75
CA ASP A 246 -26.33 -5.62 -9.80
C ASP A 246 -27.18 -4.44 -10.31
N ASP A 247 -27.53 -3.49 -9.44
CA ASP A 247 -28.32 -2.31 -9.80
C ASP A 247 -27.57 -1.31 -10.71
N LEU A 248 -26.25 -1.35 -10.68
CA LEU A 248 -25.36 -0.49 -11.48
C LEU A 248 -24.86 -1.17 -12.75
N THR A 249 -24.90 -2.51 -12.78
CA THR A 249 -24.34 -3.31 -13.87
C THR A 249 -25.15 -3.06 -15.16
N GLY A 250 -24.45 -2.73 -16.25
CA GLY A 250 -25.07 -2.38 -17.53
C GLY A 250 -25.48 -0.91 -17.69
N ARG A 251 -25.54 -0.12 -16.61
CA ARG A 251 -25.72 1.35 -16.68
C ARG A 251 -24.40 2.10 -16.85
N PHE A 252 -23.33 1.57 -16.27
CA PHE A 252 -22.00 2.17 -16.30
C PHE A 252 -20.98 1.20 -16.92
N SER A 253 -19.90 1.76 -17.47
CA SER A 253 -18.78 0.96 -17.98
C SER A 253 -18.04 0.23 -16.84
N ASP A 254 -17.38 -0.89 -17.15
CA ASP A 254 -16.61 -1.66 -16.16
C ASP A 254 -15.56 -0.83 -15.42
N ILE A 255 -14.94 0.14 -16.10
CA ILE A 255 -13.94 1.05 -15.49
C ILE A 255 -14.60 1.91 -14.39
N ILE A 256 -15.77 2.49 -14.67
CA ILE A 256 -16.50 3.31 -13.69
C ILE A 256 -17.00 2.44 -12.53
N ILE A 257 -17.49 1.24 -12.83
CA ILE A 257 -17.89 0.27 -11.80
C ILE A 257 -16.71 -0.08 -10.88
N GLN A 258 -15.52 -0.27 -11.43
CA GLN A 258 -14.31 -0.52 -10.66
C GLN A 258 -14.00 0.65 -9.70
N LEU A 259 -14.14 1.90 -10.15
CA LEU A 259 -13.96 3.08 -9.30
C LEU A 259 -15.01 3.12 -8.17
N PHE A 260 -16.28 2.81 -8.46
CA PHE A 260 -17.32 2.74 -7.44
C PHE A 260 -17.02 1.67 -6.38
N LEU A 261 -16.50 0.51 -6.78
CA LEU A 261 -16.10 -0.54 -5.84
C LEU A 261 -14.96 -0.09 -4.92
N ILE A 262 -13.94 0.60 -5.47
CA ILE A 262 -12.84 1.15 -4.68
C ILE A 262 -13.38 2.18 -3.67
N LEU A 263 -14.21 3.13 -4.11
CA LEU A 263 -14.82 4.14 -3.23
C LEU A 263 -15.68 3.51 -2.15
N ARG A 264 -16.50 2.51 -2.50
CA ARG A 264 -17.33 1.78 -1.56
C ARG A 264 -16.48 1.05 -0.52
N GLY A 265 -15.34 0.48 -0.93
CA GLY A 265 -14.37 -0.11 -0.02
C GLY A 265 -13.80 0.90 0.97
N LEU A 266 -13.33 2.04 0.46
CA LEU A 266 -12.74 3.10 1.26
C LEU A 266 -13.74 3.73 2.24
N LEU A 267 -14.96 4.03 1.79
CA LEU A 267 -15.94 4.82 2.53
C LEU A 267 -16.88 3.95 3.36
N SER A 268 -17.88 3.29 2.75
CA SER A 268 -18.88 2.54 3.52
C SER A 268 -18.38 1.22 4.08
N SER A 269 -17.35 0.62 3.47
CA SER A 269 -16.65 -0.53 4.04
C SER A 269 -15.51 -0.10 4.97
N GLU A 270 -15.41 1.19 5.33
CA GLU A 270 -14.55 1.75 6.38
C GLU A 270 -13.04 1.47 6.30
N VAL A 271 -12.52 1.04 5.15
CA VAL A 271 -11.08 0.79 4.99
C VAL A 271 -10.26 2.07 5.25
N LEU A 272 -10.77 3.22 4.82
CA LEU A 272 -10.13 4.51 5.08
C LEU A 272 -10.12 4.85 6.57
N PHE A 273 -11.20 4.55 7.31
CA PHE A 273 -11.24 4.75 8.76
C PHE A 273 -10.20 3.89 9.47
N VAL A 274 -10.11 2.60 9.11
CA VAL A 274 -9.13 1.67 9.69
C VAL A 274 -7.69 2.19 9.49
N ALA A 275 -7.38 2.74 8.31
CA ALA A 275 -6.06 3.31 8.04
C ALA A 275 -5.82 4.62 8.81
N LEU A 276 -6.78 5.55 8.79
CA LEU A 276 -6.67 6.87 9.45
C LEU A 276 -6.70 6.80 10.98
N LYS A 277 -7.12 5.68 11.58
CA LYS A 277 -7.04 5.47 13.03
C LYS A 277 -5.61 5.17 13.51
N ARG A 278 -4.74 4.66 12.63
CA ARG A 278 -3.40 4.18 12.99
C ARG A 278 -2.40 5.32 13.17
N ARG A 279 -1.48 5.14 14.11
CA ARG A 279 -0.41 6.08 14.42
C ARG A 279 0.85 5.73 13.61
N TYR A 280 1.30 6.67 12.79
CA TYR A 280 2.56 6.56 12.04
C TYR A 280 3.75 6.39 12.99
N ARG A 281 4.73 5.58 12.59
CA ARG A 281 5.92 5.16 13.37
C ARG A 281 5.65 4.35 14.62
N VAL A 282 4.39 4.09 14.97
CA VAL A 282 4.02 3.25 16.13
C VAL A 282 3.26 2.00 15.69
N ASN A 283 2.24 2.17 14.84
CA ASN A 283 1.48 1.05 14.29
C ASN A 283 1.93 0.65 12.89
N PHE A 284 2.49 1.60 12.12
CA PHE A 284 2.93 1.35 10.75
C PHE A 284 4.02 2.33 10.30
N GLY A 285 4.75 1.94 9.26
CA GLY A 285 5.74 2.77 8.58
C GLY A 285 6.49 1.97 7.51
N VAL A 286 7.43 2.61 6.82
CA VAL A 286 8.38 1.93 5.93
C VAL A 286 9.65 1.64 6.72
N ASN A 287 10.22 0.44 6.56
CA ASN A 287 11.46 0.07 7.23
C ASN A 287 12.63 0.80 6.55
N GLN A 288 13.35 1.64 7.29
CA GLN A 288 14.48 2.42 6.77
C GLN A 288 15.80 1.66 6.80
N ASN A 289 15.83 0.45 7.38
CA ASN A 289 17.05 -0.33 7.45
C ASN A 289 17.45 -0.82 6.05
N SER A 290 18.65 -0.44 5.62
CA SER A 290 19.19 -0.73 4.28
C SER A 290 19.34 -2.22 3.97
N LYS A 291 19.18 -3.10 4.95
CA LYS A 291 19.15 -4.56 4.77
C LYS A 291 17.77 -5.08 4.34
N PHE A 292 16.74 -4.23 4.33
CA PHE A 292 15.38 -4.56 3.95
C PHE A 292 15.01 -3.83 2.67
N ASP A 293 14.74 -4.59 1.61
CA ASP A 293 14.46 -4.04 0.28
C ASP A 293 12.98 -3.64 0.07
N ARG A 294 12.13 -3.79 1.09
CA ARG A 294 10.69 -3.55 0.98
C ARG A 294 10.35 -2.07 1.12
N LEU A 295 9.68 -1.53 0.10
CA LEU A 295 9.28 -0.13 0.02
C LEU A 295 7.83 0.12 0.45
N MET A 296 6.99 -0.91 0.56
CA MET A 296 5.64 -0.80 1.13
C MET A 296 5.65 -0.70 2.67
N ALA A 297 4.61 -0.06 3.23
CA ALA A 297 4.43 0.03 4.67
C ALA A 297 4.22 -1.35 5.30
N VAL A 298 4.80 -1.52 6.49
CA VAL A 298 4.71 -2.72 7.31
C VAL A 298 4.16 -2.39 8.70
N PRO A 299 3.58 -3.37 9.43
CA PRO A 299 3.23 -3.20 10.83
C PRO A 299 4.46 -2.90 11.68
N PHE A 300 4.28 -2.07 12.70
CA PHE A 300 5.34 -1.77 13.68
C PHE A 300 4.97 -2.45 15.01
N ARG A 301 5.95 -3.13 15.63
CA ARG A 301 5.78 -3.77 16.95
C ARG A 301 5.88 -2.77 18.08
N ALA A 302 6.61 -1.69 17.82
CA ALA A 302 6.77 -0.57 18.70
C ALA A 302 7.21 0.64 17.89
N LYS A 303 7.38 1.77 18.59
CA LYS A 303 7.96 2.99 18.00
C LYS A 303 9.24 2.71 17.21
N ASP A 304 9.23 3.03 15.92
CA ASP A 304 10.34 2.87 14.96
C ASP A 304 10.87 1.45 14.78
N VAL A 305 10.15 0.44 15.30
CA VAL A 305 10.55 -0.96 15.18
C VAL A 305 9.55 -1.70 14.31
N ALA A 306 9.92 -1.83 13.04
CA ALA A 306 9.19 -2.61 12.06
C ALA A 306 9.09 -4.08 12.47
N ALA A 307 7.93 -4.68 12.25
CA ALA A 307 7.75 -6.12 12.32
C ALA A 307 8.38 -6.75 11.07
N GLU A 308 9.66 -7.11 11.15
CA GLU A 308 10.40 -7.72 10.04
C GLU A 308 9.65 -8.91 9.44
N ASN A 309 9.58 -8.98 8.11
CA ASN A 309 8.82 -9.99 7.34
C ASN A 309 7.30 -9.98 7.53
N THR A 310 6.72 -8.97 8.20
CA THR A 310 5.27 -8.85 8.38
C THR A 310 4.67 -7.82 7.43
N GLU A 311 3.46 -8.06 6.95
CA GLU A 311 2.71 -7.15 6.09
C GLU A 311 1.24 -7.05 6.50
N PHE A 312 0.56 -6.05 5.93
CA PHE A 312 -0.89 -5.89 6.02
C PHE A 312 -1.56 -6.80 4.99
N GLY A 313 -2.40 -7.73 5.44
CA GLY A 313 -3.11 -8.68 4.60
C GLY A 313 -4.17 -8.03 3.70
N HIS A 314 -4.70 -6.85 4.08
CA HIS A 314 -5.68 -6.14 3.26
C HIS A 314 -5.01 -5.20 2.25
N PRO A 315 -5.17 -5.39 0.92
CA PRO A 315 -4.42 -4.65 -0.10
C PRO A 315 -4.65 -3.13 -0.04
N ASP A 316 -5.89 -2.68 0.16
CA ASP A 316 -6.17 -1.23 0.24
C ASP A 316 -5.60 -0.60 1.51
N VAL A 317 -5.56 -1.32 2.65
CA VAL A 317 -4.93 -0.82 3.88
C VAL A 317 -3.43 -0.69 3.66
N ALA A 318 -2.80 -1.70 3.05
CA ALA A 318 -1.38 -1.66 2.71
C ALA A 318 -1.05 -0.47 1.79
N ILE A 319 -1.86 -0.20 0.77
CA ILE A 319 -1.66 0.93 -0.16
C ILE A 319 -1.81 2.28 0.56
N ILE A 320 -2.89 2.47 1.34
CA ILE A 320 -3.14 3.73 2.07
C ILE A 320 -2.01 3.99 3.07
N LEU A 321 -1.65 3.00 3.88
CA LEU A 321 -0.59 3.14 4.89
C LEU A 321 0.78 3.36 4.24
N THR A 322 1.03 2.79 3.06
CA THR A 322 2.24 3.10 2.27
C THR A 322 2.24 4.58 1.87
N GLN A 323 1.16 5.08 1.28
CA GLN A 323 1.06 6.49 0.88
C GLN A 323 1.24 7.44 2.07
N LEU A 324 0.51 7.19 3.17
CA LEU A 324 0.64 7.98 4.40
C LEU A 324 2.07 7.94 4.96
N SER A 325 2.75 6.78 4.91
CA SER A 325 4.14 6.66 5.41
C SER A 325 5.08 7.60 4.66
N TYR A 326 5.01 7.64 3.32
CA TYR A 326 5.85 8.53 2.53
C TYR A 326 5.40 9.98 2.59
N PHE A 327 4.10 10.25 2.70
CA PHE A 327 3.59 11.60 2.93
C PHE A 327 4.12 12.21 4.23
N TYR A 328 4.30 11.39 5.27
CA TYR A 328 4.86 11.83 6.55
C TYR A 328 6.39 11.82 6.59
N SER A 329 7.07 10.84 5.96
CA SER A 329 8.54 10.76 5.98
C SER A 329 9.23 11.64 4.95
N GLY A 330 8.53 11.95 3.85
CA GLY A 330 9.15 12.43 2.63
C GLY A 330 10.02 11.37 1.94
N LEU A 331 10.58 11.73 0.79
CA LEU A 331 11.57 10.94 0.06
C LEU A 331 12.99 11.25 0.56
N ASN A 332 13.86 10.23 0.56
CA ASN A 332 15.29 10.45 0.77
C ASN A 332 15.97 10.93 -0.54
N ASP A 333 17.20 11.42 -0.43
CA ASP A 333 17.93 12.01 -1.55
C ASP A 333 18.13 11.02 -2.72
N THR A 334 18.31 9.72 -2.43
CA THR A 334 18.42 8.66 -3.45
C THR A 334 17.11 8.49 -4.22
N GLN A 335 15.99 8.45 -3.50
CA GLN A 335 14.65 8.34 -4.09
C GLN A 335 14.29 9.59 -4.90
N MET A 336 14.68 10.77 -4.41
CA MET A 336 14.54 12.02 -5.16
C MET A 336 15.32 11.96 -6.47
N MET A 337 16.60 11.59 -6.43
CA MET A 337 17.42 11.42 -7.64
C MET A 337 16.79 10.41 -8.62
N GLN A 338 16.21 9.31 -8.13
CA GLN A 338 15.51 8.33 -8.97
C GLN A 338 14.33 8.96 -9.72
N CYS A 339 13.50 9.76 -9.04
CA CYS A 339 12.39 10.47 -9.68
C CYS A 339 12.88 11.42 -10.78
N PHE A 340 13.90 12.22 -10.50
CA PHE A 340 14.44 13.20 -11.44
C PHE A 340 15.14 12.55 -12.64
N ASN A 341 15.90 11.48 -12.43
CA ASN A 341 16.55 10.75 -13.51
C ASN A 341 15.51 10.10 -14.43
N ARG A 342 14.51 9.42 -13.87
CA ARG A 342 13.40 8.84 -14.66
C ARG A 342 12.64 9.92 -15.43
N MET A 343 12.35 11.05 -14.79
CA MET A 343 11.71 12.18 -15.45
C MET A 343 12.53 12.68 -16.65
N ASN A 344 13.84 12.77 -16.52
CA ASN A 344 14.73 13.18 -17.61
C ASN A 344 14.86 12.14 -18.73
N ASP A 345 14.87 10.84 -18.37
CA ASP A 345 15.25 9.77 -19.29
C ASP A 345 14.05 9.08 -19.95
N GLU A 346 12.89 9.04 -19.29
CA GLU A 346 11.74 8.22 -19.69
C GLU A 346 10.43 9.00 -19.93
N GLU A 347 10.26 10.21 -19.40
CA GLU A 347 9.01 10.97 -19.57
C GLU A 347 9.01 11.78 -20.88
N GLU A 348 7.88 11.76 -21.59
CA GLU A 348 7.72 12.48 -22.87
C GLU A 348 7.63 14.01 -22.67
N ASP A 349 7.10 14.46 -21.53
CA ASP A 349 6.92 15.87 -21.17
C ASP A 349 7.26 16.13 -19.69
N PRO A 350 8.56 16.15 -19.34
CA PRO A 350 9.00 16.37 -17.97
C PRO A 350 8.68 17.78 -17.45
N ASP A 351 8.66 18.78 -18.34
CA ASP A 351 8.32 20.17 -18.00
C ASP A 351 6.91 20.25 -17.38
N MET A 352 5.91 19.60 -18.00
CA MET A 352 4.53 19.59 -17.50
C MET A 352 4.39 18.95 -16.12
N ILE A 353 5.02 17.79 -15.91
CA ILE A 353 4.96 17.08 -14.63
C ILE A 353 5.60 17.95 -13.53
N TYR A 354 6.74 18.56 -13.84
CA TYR A 354 7.46 19.43 -12.91
C TYR A 354 6.67 20.71 -12.58
N GLU A 355 6.03 21.33 -13.57
CA GLU A 355 5.15 22.49 -13.36
C GLU A 355 3.98 22.14 -12.44
N GLU A 356 3.41 20.95 -12.55
CA GLU A 356 2.37 20.48 -11.63
C GLU A 356 2.90 20.39 -10.19
N TRP A 357 4.09 19.82 -10.00
CA TRP A 357 4.73 19.74 -8.69
C TRP A 357 4.94 21.12 -8.06
N ILE A 358 5.48 22.06 -8.84
CA ILE A 358 5.74 23.44 -8.40
C ILE A 358 4.44 24.23 -8.20
N SER A 359 3.35 23.89 -8.88
CA SER A 359 2.07 24.60 -8.72
C SER A 359 1.48 24.52 -7.31
N GLN A 360 1.88 23.53 -6.52
CA GLN A 360 1.48 23.38 -5.11
C GLN A 360 2.41 24.09 -4.13
N GLU A 361 3.54 24.62 -4.59
CA GLU A 361 4.50 25.34 -3.77
C GLU A 361 4.22 26.86 -3.77
N ASP A 362 4.70 27.54 -2.72
CA ASP A 362 4.66 29.00 -2.68
C ASP A 362 5.77 29.58 -3.57
N LYS A 363 5.39 30.21 -4.68
CA LYS A 363 6.33 30.81 -5.63
C LYS A 363 7.09 32.02 -5.06
N THR A 364 6.66 32.54 -3.92
CA THR A 364 7.32 33.65 -3.22
C THR A 364 8.43 33.19 -2.27
N ASP A 365 8.55 31.88 -2.01
CA ASP A 365 9.64 31.31 -1.22
C ASP A 365 10.97 31.40 -2.00
N ASP A 366 11.98 32.00 -1.36
CA ASP A 366 13.33 32.15 -1.91
C ASP A 366 13.92 30.81 -2.37
N LEU A 367 13.61 29.72 -1.68
CA LEU A 367 14.05 28.37 -2.04
C LEU A 367 13.44 27.87 -3.37
N ILE A 368 12.22 28.31 -3.68
CA ILE A 368 11.47 27.90 -4.88
C ILE A 368 11.82 28.77 -6.09
N SER A 369 12.15 30.04 -5.87
CA SER A 369 12.45 31.02 -6.93
C SER A 369 13.48 30.53 -7.97
N ASN A 370 14.50 29.79 -7.52
CA ASN A 370 15.59 29.28 -8.36
C ASN A 370 15.30 27.92 -9.03
N ILE A 371 14.14 27.32 -8.73
CA ILE A 371 13.74 26.00 -9.20
C ILE A 371 12.32 26.02 -9.81
N GLN A 372 11.83 27.16 -10.30
CA GLN A 372 10.45 27.25 -10.80
C GLN A 372 10.22 26.48 -12.11
N HIS A 373 11.27 26.28 -12.91
CA HIS A 373 11.17 25.68 -14.23
C HIS A 373 12.07 24.45 -14.33
N TRP A 374 11.57 23.41 -14.99
CA TRP A 374 12.35 22.19 -15.23
C TRP A 374 13.71 22.48 -15.88
N LYS A 375 13.74 23.39 -16.87
CA LYS A 375 14.96 23.81 -17.59
C LYS A 375 16.00 24.50 -16.71
N SER A 376 15.65 24.99 -15.52
CA SER A 376 16.62 25.59 -14.58
C SER A 376 17.25 24.56 -13.63
N ILE A 377 16.82 23.29 -13.70
CA ILE A 377 17.31 22.22 -12.83
C ILE A 377 18.56 21.58 -13.43
N ASN A 378 19.65 21.60 -12.65
CA ASN A 378 20.88 20.92 -12.99
C ASN A 378 21.18 19.84 -11.94
N LEU A 379 20.81 18.59 -12.26
CA LEU A 379 21.02 17.43 -11.38
C LEU A 379 22.50 17.11 -11.11
N LYS A 380 23.44 17.65 -11.90
CA LYS A 380 24.89 17.52 -11.65
C LYS A 380 25.39 18.51 -10.62
N ASN A 381 24.61 19.55 -10.29
CA ASN A 381 24.94 20.51 -9.25
C ASN A 381 24.47 19.97 -7.89
N SER A 382 25.41 19.42 -7.13
CA SER A 382 25.13 18.88 -5.79
C SER A 382 24.56 19.95 -4.85
N GLN A 383 25.02 21.20 -4.96
CA GLN A 383 24.54 22.27 -4.10
C GLN A 383 23.08 22.63 -4.41
N GLN A 384 22.72 22.75 -5.69
CA GLN A 384 21.32 23.01 -6.09
C GLN A 384 20.39 21.89 -5.61
N THR A 385 20.84 20.63 -5.72
CA THR A 385 20.05 19.47 -5.33
C THR A 385 19.88 19.36 -3.81
N THR A 386 20.96 19.46 -3.03
CA THR A 386 20.92 19.25 -1.57
C THR A 386 20.42 20.45 -0.77
N GLU A 387 20.66 21.68 -1.22
CA GLU A 387 20.28 22.89 -0.47
C GLU A 387 18.92 23.46 -0.87
N TYR A 388 18.48 23.29 -2.12
CA TYR A 388 17.27 23.95 -2.65
C TYR A 388 16.21 22.95 -3.12
N LEU A 389 16.56 22.09 -4.08
CA LEU A 389 15.59 21.24 -4.78
C LEU A 389 14.99 20.16 -3.87
N PHE A 390 15.83 19.34 -3.23
CA PHE A 390 15.36 18.21 -2.42
C PHE A 390 14.70 18.64 -1.12
N PRO A 391 15.23 19.61 -0.35
CA PRO A 391 14.53 20.11 0.83
C PRO A 391 13.15 20.65 0.49
N SER A 392 13.00 21.30 -0.67
CA SER A 392 11.74 21.90 -1.09
C SER A 392 10.68 20.90 -1.53
N LEU A 393 11.09 19.82 -2.21
CA LEU A 393 10.15 18.93 -2.92
C LEU A 393 9.98 17.54 -2.28
N ARG A 394 10.83 17.13 -1.33
CA ARG A 394 10.79 15.74 -0.80
C ARG A 394 9.49 15.37 -0.07
N HIS A 395 8.76 16.36 0.44
CA HIS A 395 7.47 16.17 1.10
C HIS A 395 6.28 16.59 0.22
N ASN A 396 6.53 17.00 -1.02
CA ASN A 396 5.48 17.35 -1.98
C ASN A 396 4.73 16.06 -2.38
N ILE A 397 3.41 16.04 -2.15
CA ILE A 397 2.60 14.83 -2.36
C ILE A 397 2.61 14.34 -3.81
N LEU A 398 2.80 15.23 -4.80
CA LEU A 398 2.82 14.84 -6.21
C LEU A 398 4.13 14.14 -6.57
N VAL A 399 5.25 14.60 -6.03
CA VAL A 399 6.56 13.96 -6.18
C VAL A 399 6.54 12.58 -5.52
N ILE A 400 5.97 12.49 -4.31
CA ILE A 400 5.82 11.21 -3.60
C ILE A 400 4.91 10.27 -4.39
N ASN A 401 3.77 10.76 -4.90
CA ASN A 401 2.88 9.95 -5.73
C ASN A 401 3.58 9.46 -6.99
N TYR A 402 4.41 10.29 -7.63
CA TYR A 402 5.24 9.88 -8.76
C TYR A 402 6.19 8.75 -8.36
N PHE A 403 6.94 8.90 -7.27
CA PHE A 403 7.81 7.82 -6.76
C PHE A 403 7.04 6.51 -6.53
N LEU A 404 5.90 6.58 -5.84
CA LEU A 404 5.08 5.42 -5.52
C LEU A 404 4.49 4.74 -6.76
N ASN A 405 4.05 5.54 -7.74
CA ASN A 405 3.42 5.05 -8.97
C ASN A 405 4.40 4.40 -9.94
N HIS A 406 5.69 4.74 -9.88
CA HIS A 406 6.70 4.25 -10.82
C HIS A 406 7.66 3.22 -10.22
N PHE A 407 7.99 3.33 -8.92
CA PHE A 407 9.02 2.47 -8.31
C PHE A 407 8.47 1.50 -7.25
N VAL A 408 7.39 1.86 -6.55
CA VAL A 408 6.89 1.05 -5.41
C VAL A 408 5.74 0.13 -5.84
N PHE A 409 4.57 0.69 -6.18
CA PHE A 409 3.37 -0.12 -6.43
C PHE A 409 3.50 -1.07 -7.64
N PRO A 410 4.11 -0.68 -8.78
CA PRO A 410 4.28 -1.61 -9.90
C PRO A 410 5.09 -2.86 -9.54
N ARG A 411 6.01 -2.74 -8.57
CA ARG A 411 6.87 -3.82 -8.07
C ARG A 411 6.21 -4.60 -6.94
N GLU A 412 5.70 -3.91 -5.92
CA GLU A 412 5.32 -4.53 -4.65
C GLU A 412 3.81 -4.67 -4.40
N ALA A 413 2.94 -3.90 -5.09
CA ALA A 413 1.47 -4.02 -4.96
C ALA A 413 0.96 -5.24 -5.74
N LYS A 414 1.31 -6.41 -5.23
CA LYS A 414 1.12 -7.70 -5.90
C LYS A 414 0.38 -8.66 -5.00
N GLN A 415 -0.29 -9.61 -5.63
CA GLN A 415 -0.97 -10.71 -4.97
C GLN A 415 -0.55 -12.03 -5.60
N PHE A 416 -0.82 -13.12 -4.88
CA PHE A 416 -0.56 -14.48 -5.33
C PHE A 416 -1.88 -15.23 -5.46
N PRO A 417 -1.97 -16.23 -6.35
CA PRO A 417 -3.21 -16.97 -6.54
C PRO A 417 -3.58 -17.79 -5.30
N ASN A 418 -2.57 -18.35 -4.63
CA ASN A 418 -2.75 -19.24 -3.49
C ASN A 418 -1.78 -18.92 -2.36
N LYS A 419 -2.08 -19.48 -1.18
CA LYS A 419 -1.21 -19.45 -0.01
C LYS A 419 -1.25 -20.75 0.79
N LEU A 420 -0.17 -21.02 1.51
CA LEU A 420 -0.15 -21.95 2.64
C LEU A 420 -0.03 -21.13 3.93
N ILE A 421 -0.80 -21.50 4.94
CA ILE A 421 -0.89 -20.78 6.21
C ILE A 421 -0.49 -21.69 7.35
N ALA A 422 0.24 -21.17 8.34
CA ALA A 422 0.43 -21.78 9.65
C ALA A 422 0.23 -20.76 10.77
N SER A 423 -0.31 -21.18 11.90
CA SER A 423 -0.67 -20.30 13.02
C SER A 423 -0.38 -20.95 14.38
N ALA A 424 -0.69 -20.23 15.47
CA ALA A 424 -0.64 -20.76 16.83
C ALA A 424 -1.39 -22.10 17.02
N TRP A 425 -2.49 -22.31 16.28
CA TRP A 425 -3.24 -23.56 16.31
C TRP A 425 -2.44 -24.78 15.84
N ASP A 426 -1.55 -24.59 14.88
CA ASP A 426 -0.69 -25.65 14.35
C ASP A 426 0.42 -26.00 15.32
N LEU A 427 1.02 -24.99 15.93
CA LEU A 427 2.10 -25.14 16.90
C LEU A 427 1.65 -26.02 18.08
N SER A 428 0.43 -25.80 18.56
CA SER A 428 -0.14 -26.52 19.70
C SER A 428 -0.87 -27.83 19.33
N SER A 429 -0.90 -28.21 18.05
CA SER A 429 -1.71 -29.34 17.55
C SER A 429 -1.52 -30.64 18.34
N SER A 430 -2.62 -31.26 18.76
CA SER A 430 -2.62 -32.57 19.44
C SER A 430 -2.66 -33.75 18.48
N LEU A 431 -2.79 -33.51 17.16
CA LEU A 431 -2.93 -34.58 16.17
C LEU A 431 -1.72 -35.52 16.18
N SER A 432 -1.97 -36.80 16.49
CA SER A 432 -0.97 -37.86 16.55
C SER A 432 0.19 -37.59 17.53
N ARG A 433 0.01 -36.66 18.48
CA ARG A 433 1.04 -36.29 19.46
C ARG A 433 0.97 -37.21 20.68
N LYS A 434 2.10 -37.77 21.09
CA LYS A 434 2.20 -38.57 22.33
C LYS A 434 2.68 -37.77 23.54
N GLN A 435 3.51 -36.76 23.29
CA GLN A 435 4.05 -35.89 24.33
C GLN A 435 3.11 -34.72 24.60
N ILE A 436 3.06 -34.29 25.86
CA ILE A 436 2.29 -33.12 26.27
C ILE A 436 3.00 -31.84 25.77
N ILE A 437 2.30 -30.72 25.73
CA ILE A 437 2.87 -29.38 25.54
C ILE A 437 2.66 -28.61 26.85
N THR A 438 3.70 -27.92 27.34
CA THR A 438 3.58 -27.09 28.56
C THR A 438 4.13 -25.72 28.28
N GLY A 439 3.42 -24.69 28.74
CA GLY A 439 3.85 -23.31 28.61
C GLY A 439 3.72 -22.58 29.93
N PHE A 440 4.47 -21.49 30.06
CA PHE A 440 4.35 -20.58 31.20
C PHE A 440 4.07 -19.18 30.70
N SER A 441 3.05 -18.55 31.27
CA SER A 441 2.73 -17.14 31.07
C SER A 441 2.94 -16.35 32.37
N GLY A 442 3.28 -15.07 32.20
CA GLY A 442 3.27 -14.08 33.29
C GLY A 442 1.87 -13.58 33.65
N THR A 443 0.89 -13.75 32.77
CA THR A 443 -0.43 -13.14 32.84
C THR A 443 -1.54 -14.04 32.30
N ASN A 444 -2.79 -13.66 32.59
CA ASN A 444 -3.99 -14.45 32.29
C ASN A 444 -4.86 -13.81 31.20
N ASP A 445 -4.43 -12.69 30.61
CA ASP A 445 -5.29 -11.83 29.80
C ASP A 445 -5.64 -12.41 28.43
N THR A 446 -4.76 -13.26 27.87
CA THR A 446 -4.95 -13.88 26.55
C THR A 446 -5.63 -15.25 26.63
N GLN A 447 -6.10 -15.68 27.81
CA GLN A 447 -6.68 -17.02 28.03
C GLN A 447 -7.78 -17.40 27.03
N LEU A 448 -8.66 -16.44 26.69
CA LEU A 448 -9.77 -16.65 25.74
C LEU A 448 -9.28 -16.87 24.30
N LEU A 449 -8.10 -16.36 23.97
CA LEU A 449 -7.50 -16.38 22.64
C LEU A 449 -6.54 -17.55 22.42
N LEU A 450 -6.28 -18.37 23.45
CA LEU A 450 -5.49 -19.59 23.29
C LEU A 450 -6.23 -20.61 22.40
N PRO A 451 -5.51 -21.41 21.59
CA PRO A 451 -6.09 -22.52 20.83
C PRO A 451 -6.98 -23.41 21.71
N ALA A 452 -8.12 -23.88 21.19
CA ALA A 452 -9.17 -24.50 22.02
C ALA A 452 -8.72 -25.75 22.83
N HIS A 453 -7.65 -26.40 22.40
CA HIS A 453 -7.08 -27.60 23.04
C HIS A 453 -5.95 -27.28 24.05
N ILE A 454 -5.58 -26.01 24.21
CA ILE A 454 -4.70 -25.55 25.28
C ILE A 454 -5.55 -25.18 26.48
N HIS A 455 -5.23 -25.77 27.63
CA HIS A 455 -5.89 -25.51 28.90
C HIS A 455 -4.93 -24.80 29.84
N GLN A 456 -5.37 -23.66 30.35
CA GLN A 456 -4.66 -22.95 31.41
C GLN A 456 -4.96 -23.62 32.75
N CYS A 457 -3.89 -23.97 33.48
CA CYS A 457 -3.96 -24.62 34.78
C CYS A 457 -3.43 -23.69 35.87
N ASP A 458 -4.29 -22.83 36.42
CA ASP A 458 -3.90 -21.90 37.49
C ASP A 458 -3.73 -22.62 38.82
N LEU A 459 -2.52 -22.53 39.38
CA LEU A 459 -2.22 -23.07 40.71
C LEU A 459 -3.01 -22.30 41.77
N PRO A 460 -3.79 -22.97 42.65
CA PRO A 460 -4.58 -22.31 43.70
C PRO A 460 -3.75 -21.35 44.58
N GLU A 461 -2.51 -21.72 44.86
CA GLU A 461 -1.58 -20.92 45.67
C GLU A 461 -1.22 -19.59 45.00
N LEU A 462 -1.25 -19.53 43.68
CA LEU A 462 -0.89 -18.36 42.88
C LEU A 462 -2.10 -17.50 42.51
N ARG A 463 -3.35 -17.89 42.80
CA ARG A 463 -4.53 -17.08 42.42
C ARG A 463 -4.55 -15.65 42.98
N LYS A 464 -3.84 -15.41 44.09
CA LYS A 464 -3.78 -14.09 44.75
C LYS A 464 -2.85 -13.11 44.03
N THR A 465 -2.06 -13.55 43.06
CA THR A 465 -1.00 -12.73 42.47
C THR A 465 -1.53 -11.59 41.61
N ASP A 466 -2.60 -11.82 40.85
CA ASP A 466 -3.23 -10.77 40.05
C ASP A 466 -3.78 -9.65 40.95
N ALA A 467 -4.40 -10.03 42.08
CA ALA A 467 -4.88 -9.08 43.07
C ALA A 467 -3.72 -8.34 43.77
N LEU A 468 -2.59 -9.01 44.02
CA LEU A 468 -1.40 -8.38 44.60
C LEU A 468 -0.79 -7.33 43.66
N VAL A 469 -0.72 -7.62 42.36
CA VAL A 469 -0.23 -6.68 41.35
C VAL A 469 -1.11 -5.44 41.30
N LEU A 470 -2.44 -5.62 41.25
CA LEU A 470 -3.38 -4.50 41.27
C LEU A 470 -3.28 -3.70 42.58
N ASN A 471 -3.15 -4.38 43.72
CA ASN A 471 -2.98 -3.72 45.02
C ASN A 471 -1.70 -2.88 45.05
N ASN A 472 -0.61 -3.36 44.45
CA ASN A 472 0.64 -2.60 44.34
C ASN A 472 0.52 -1.37 43.43
N LEU A 473 -0.27 -1.47 42.34
CA LEU A 473 -0.54 -0.36 41.43
C LEU A 473 -1.40 0.72 42.10
N LEU A 474 -2.49 0.32 42.78
CA LEU A 474 -3.49 1.19 43.43
C LEU A 474 -3.03 1.82 44.76
N ARG A 475 -1.75 1.72 45.08
CA ARG A 475 -1.18 2.36 46.28
C ARG A 475 -1.22 3.88 46.16
N ILE A 476 -1.53 4.56 47.26
CA ILE A 476 -1.63 6.03 47.31
C ILE A 476 -0.34 6.73 46.88
N GLU A 477 0.81 6.10 47.12
CA GLU A 477 2.11 6.62 46.70
C GLU A 477 2.28 6.70 45.17
N ASN A 478 1.43 6.00 44.41
CA ASN A 478 1.36 6.03 42.95
C ASN A 478 0.25 6.95 42.41
N GLU A 479 -0.58 7.57 43.27
CA GLU A 479 -1.72 8.41 42.88
C GLU A 479 -1.22 9.78 42.35
N ASN A 480 -0.53 9.73 41.22
CA ASN A 480 0.03 10.85 40.51
C ASN A 480 -0.19 10.62 39.01
N TYR A 481 -0.97 11.50 38.41
CA TYR A 481 -1.32 11.47 37.00
C TYR A 481 -1.09 12.84 36.37
N GLN A 482 -0.47 12.85 35.19
CA GLN A 482 -0.19 14.04 34.40
C GLN A 482 -0.71 13.86 32.98
N CYS A 483 -1.44 14.85 32.49
CA CYS A 483 -1.88 14.94 31.10
C CYS A 483 -0.94 15.86 30.33
N LEU A 484 -0.31 15.35 29.28
CA LEU A 484 0.55 16.13 28.41
C LEU A 484 -0.28 16.98 27.45
N PRO A 485 0.25 18.13 26.98
CA PRO A 485 -0.43 18.96 25.98
C PRO A 485 -0.57 18.23 24.64
N ILE A 486 -1.25 18.86 23.69
CA ILE A 486 -1.42 18.31 22.33
C ILE A 486 -0.06 18.36 21.61
N SER A 487 0.40 17.20 21.12
CA SER A 487 1.64 17.04 20.35
C SER A 487 2.91 17.61 21.02
N PRO A 488 3.24 17.20 22.26
CA PRO A 488 4.43 17.68 22.94
C PRO A 488 5.68 17.15 22.24
N SER A 489 6.74 17.96 22.18
CA SER A 489 8.05 17.45 21.79
C SER A 489 8.64 16.56 22.90
N SER A 490 9.50 15.60 22.55
CA SER A 490 10.19 14.77 23.56
C SER A 490 10.92 15.61 24.59
N GLU A 491 11.48 16.74 24.18
CA GLU A 491 12.16 17.68 25.08
C GLU A 491 11.21 18.34 26.08
N GLU A 492 10.00 18.72 25.65
CA GLU A 492 8.96 19.24 26.56
C GLU A 492 8.54 18.19 27.59
N ILE A 493 8.33 16.94 27.16
CA ILE A 493 8.00 15.83 28.07
C ILE A 493 9.11 15.65 29.11
N LEU A 494 10.38 15.60 28.67
CA LEU A 494 11.52 15.46 29.59
C LEU A 494 11.63 16.63 30.56
N LYS A 495 11.41 17.87 30.11
CA LYS A 495 11.41 19.06 30.99
C LYS A 495 10.31 18.95 32.05
N GLN A 496 9.12 18.49 31.70
CA GLN A 496 8.04 18.28 32.67
C GLN A 496 8.37 17.17 33.67
N ILE A 497 8.98 16.06 33.22
CA ILE A 497 9.43 14.98 34.09
C ILE A 497 10.49 15.46 35.09
N VAL A 498 11.50 16.21 34.62
CA VAL A 498 12.59 16.74 35.47
C VAL A 498 12.08 17.79 36.46
N ASN A 499 11.10 18.59 36.07
CA ASN A 499 10.48 19.59 36.95
C ASN A 499 9.41 19.01 37.89
N CYS A 500 9.10 17.71 37.77
CA CYS A 500 8.17 17.05 38.68
C CYS A 500 8.76 17.05 40.10
N GLU A 501 7.95 17.35 41.11
CA GLU A 501 8.38 17.26 42.51
C GLU A 501 8.77 15.84 42.93
N LEU A 502 8.31 14.85 42.16
CA LEU A 502 8.67 13.46 42.33
C LEU A 502 10.00 13.20 41.62
N ASP A 503 11.04 12.83 42.38
CA ASP A 503 12.35 12.44 41.84
C ASP A 503 12.22 11.16 41.00
N ILE A 504 12.12 11.31 39.66
CA ILE A 504 11.93 10.23 38.69
C ILE A 504 13.29 9.80 38.13
N GLN A 505 13.66 8.54 38.34
CA GLN A 505 14.92 7.96 37.84
C GLN A 505 14.72 6.93 36.72
N VAL A 506 13.48 6.52 36.47
CA VAL A 506 13.14 5.53 35.44
C VAL A 506 12.03 6.08 34.55
N ILE A 507 12.17 5.94 33.23
CA ILE A 507 11.08 6.15 32.27
C ILE A 507 10.73 4.78 31.68
N LEU A 508 9.46 4.41 31.83
CA LEU A 508 8.84 3.23 31.23
C LEU A 508 7.94 3.71 30.10
N ASP A 509 8.49 3.84 28.89
CA ASP A 509 7.77 4.36 27.72
C ASP A 509 6.89 3.30 27.04
N VAL A 510 5.99 2.68 27.80
CA VAL A 510 5.08 1.64 27.29
C VAL A 510 3.99 2.20 26.36
N GLY A 511 3.68 3.49 26.47
CA GLY A 511 2.73 4.22 25.62
C GLY A 511 3.34 4.87 24.37
N ALA A 512 4.64 4.72 24.12
CA ALA A 512 5.35 5.33 23.00
C ALA A 512 5.06 6.84 22.85
N LEU A 513 5.32 7.62 23.90
CA LEU A 513 5.08 9.07 23.90
C LEU A 513 6.27 9.86 23.33
N PHE A 514 7.49 9.35 23.40
CA PHE A 514 8.68 10.04 22.90
C PHE A 514 8.91 9.78 21.40
N ILE A 515 8.08 10.30 20.49
CA ILE A 515 8.12 9.92 19.05
C ILE A 515 9.31 10.55 18.28
N ASP A 516 9.75 11.75 18.65
CA ASP A 516 10.65 12.61 17.89
C ASP A 516 12.15 12.46 18.23
N GLY A 517 12.60 11.28 18.65
CA GLY A 517 14.04 11.00 18.83
C GLY A 517 14.38 9.53 19.05
N THR A 518 15.61 9.10 18.81
CA THR A 518 16.06 7.72 19.10
C THR A 518 16.24 7.50 20.61
N ASN A 519 16.28 6.24 21.07
CA ASN A 519 16.52 5.93 22.48
C ASN A 519 17.78 6.61 23.02
N HIS A 520 18.86 6.64 22.21
CA HIS A 520 20.08 7.37 22.50
C HIS A 520 19.82 8.88 22.70
N GLN A 521 19.13 9.52 21.76
CA GLN A 521 18.83 10.96 21.83
C GLN A 521 17.96 11.31 23.03
N ILE A 522 16.98 10.47 23.38
CA ILE A 522 16.15 10.66 24.57
C ILE A 522 16.99 10.55 25.84
N ALA A 523 17.84 9.52 25.94
CA ALA A 523 18.72 9.33 27.09
C ALA A 523 19.73 10.47 27.26
N GLU A 524 20.34 10.93 26.16
CA GLU A 524 21.26 12.08 26.15
C GLU A 524 20.57 13.36 26.62
N LYS A 525 19.43 13.70 26.00
CA LYS A 525 18.64 14.90 26.37
C LYS A 525 18.22 14.84 27.83
N TRP A 526 17.76 13.68 28.30
CA TRP A 526 17.33 13.52 29.69
C TRP A 526 18.49 13.70 30.66
N LEU A 527 19.65 13.07 30.38
CA LEU A 527 20.85 13.24 31.18
C LEU A 527 21.23 14.72 31.27
N ASN A 528 21.24 15.43 30.14
CA ASN A 528 21.63 16.84 30.08
C ASN A 528 20.73 17.78 30.90
N LEU A 529 19.46 17.43 31.11
CA LEU A 529 18.53 18.20 31.94
C LEU A 529 18.69 17.95 33.45
N LEU A 530 19.34 16.85 33.85
CA LEU A 530 19.47 16.44 35.26
C LEU A 530 20.69 17.03 35.97
N ASP A 531 20.60 17.17 37.29
CA ASP A 531 21.66 17.66 38.17
C ASP A 531 22.96 16.84 38.04
N LYS A 532 24.04 17.51 37.63
CA LYS A 532 25.38 16.94 37.39
C LYS A 532 26.04 16.40 38.67
N THR A 533 25.59 16.81 39.85
CA THR A 533 26.14 16.33 41.12
C THR A 533 25.55 14.99 41.56
N LYS A 534 24.35 14.64 41.06
CA LYS A 534 23.60 13.44 41.45
C LYS A 534 23.69 12.32 40.42
N ILE A 535 23.50 12.64 39.14
CA ILE A 535 23.39 11.65 38.06
C ILE A 535 24.58 11.80 37.10
N ASP A 536 25.28 10.69 36.86
CA ASP A 536 26.45 10.65 35.97
C ASP A 536 26.14 9.95 34.63
N TYR A 537 25.14 9.06 34.60
CA TYR A 537 24.89 8.16 33.47
C TYR A 537 23.41 8.06 33.12
N ALA A 538 23.12 7.87 31.83
CA ALA A 538 21.80 7.42 31.37
C ALA A 538 21.94 6.07 30.66
N VAL A 539 21.10 5.11 31.06
CA VAL A 539 21.05 3.74 30.56
C VAL A 539 19.87 3.62 29.60
N TYR A 540 20.11 3.04 28.43
CA TYR A 540 19.11 2.86 27.39
C TYR A 540 19.39 1.60 26.56
N PHE A 541 18.46 1.23 25.68
CA PHE A 541 18.64 0.12 24.75
C PHE A 541 18.89 0.60 23.32
N GLU A 542 19.80 -0.07 22.63
CA GLU A 542 20.11 0.13 21.23
C GLU A 542 20.53 -1.21 20.61
N PHE A 543 19.90 -1.60 19.50
CA PHE A 543 20.07 -2.91 18.86
C PHE A 543 19.88 -4.12 19.80
N ASP A 544 18.85 -4.07 20.66
CA ASP A 544 18.55 -5.07 21.71
C ASP A 544 19.67 -5.28 22.75
N GLU A 545 20.68 -4.40 22.79
CA GLU A 545 21.75 -4.39 23.79
C GLU A 545 21.63 -3.18 24.73
N ILE A 546 22.17 -3.33 25.94
CA ILE A 546 22.11 -2.29 26.98
C ILE A 546 23.33 -1.37 26.85
N PHE A 547 23.07 -0.10 26.56
CA PHE A 547 24.07 0.96 26.45
C PHE A 547 23.95 1.97 27.59
N VAL A 548 25.07 2.66 27.83
CA VAL A 548 25.20 3.79 28.75
C VAL A 548 25.83 4.95 28.03
N ILE A 549 25.25 6.14 28.21
CA ILE A 549 25.87 7.41 27.87
C ILE A 549 26.29 8.16 29.14
N ASP A 550 27.50 8.72 29.13
CA ASP A 550 28.05 9.54 30.21
C ASP A 550 27.95 11.05 29.94
N ARG A 551 28.35 11.87 30.92
CA ARG A 551 28.35 13.35 30.81
C ARG A 551 29.31 13.93 29.76
N LEU A 552 30.18 13.10 29.17
CA LEU A 552 31.08 13.48 28.07
C LEU A 552 30.55 12.96 26.72
N ASN A 553 29.29 12.52 26.66
CA ASN A 553 28.63 11.93 25.50
C ASN A 553 29.35 10.69 24.94
N ARG A 554 30.02 9.92 25.82
CA ARG A 554 30.64 8.64 25.44
C ARG A 554 29.69 7.48 25.69
N CYS A 555 29.57 6.61 24.69
CA CYS A 555 28.73 5.42 24.76
C CYS A 555 29.54 4.17 25.11
N HIS A 556 29.02 3.38 26.05
CA HIS A 556 29.65 2.13 26.50
C HIS A 556 28.61 1.02 26.68
N ALA A 557 29.02 -0.23 26.50
CA ALA A 557 28.20 -1.38 26.89
C ALA A 557 28.04 -1.41 28.41
N PHE A 558 26.80 -1.52 28.89
CA PHE A 558 26.47 -1.40 30.32
C PHE A 558 27.28 -2.35 31.20
N SER A 559 27.41 -3.62 30.80
CA SER A 559 28.09 -4.69 31.53
C SER A 559 29.58 -4.43 31.82
N THR A 560 30.22 -3.56 31.04
CA THR A 560 31.65 -3.22 31.18
C THR A 560 31.87 -1.80 31.70
N SER A 561 30.79 -1.04 31.90
CA SER A 561 30.84 0.35 32.34
C SER A 561 30.78 0.47 33.87
N PRO A 562 31.37 1.53 34.46
CA PRO A 562 31.22 1.82 35.90
C PRO A 562 29.76 2.00 36.35
N ALA A 563 28.86 2.32 35.42
CA ALA A 563 27.43 2.49 35.69
C ALA A 563 26.77 1.19 36.21
N SER A 564 27.28 0.01 35.83
CA SER A 564 26.76 -1.28 36.29
C SER A 564 26.92 -1.50 37.80
N GLU A 565 27.92 -0.86 38.42
CA GLU A 565 28.20 -0.93 39.85
C GLU A 565 27.66 0.28 40.64
N ARG A 566 27.30 1.37 39.94
CA ARG A 566 26.86 2.66 40.51
C ARG A 566 25.45 3.05 40.07
N LEU A 567 24.49 2.11 40.19
CA LEU A 567 23.11 2.29 39.73
C LEU A 567 22.40 3.48 40.38
N ASP A 568 22.83 3.90 41.58
CA ASP A 568 22.33 5.07 42.29
C ASP A 568 22.63 6.41 41.58
N ARG A 569 23.59 6.42 40.65
CA ARG A 569 23.95 7.59 39.82
C ARG A 569 23.51 7.46 38.36
N CYS A 570 22.60 6.52 38.10
CA CYS A 570 22.07 6.22 36.78
C CYS A 570 20.59 6.57 36.70
N VAL A 571 20.17 7.06 35.52
CA VAL A 571 18.76 7.05 35.12
C VAL A 571 18.54 6.04 34.00
N PHE A 572 17.31 5.54 33.86
CA PHE A 572 16.99 4.41 32.98
C PHE A 572 15.83 4.75 32.06
N TYR A 573 16.08 4.76 30.75
CA TYR A 573 15.05 4.91 29.74
C TYR A 573 14.76 3.55 29.10
N LEU A 574 13.54 3.04 29.31
CA LEU A 574 13.07 1.79 28.74
C LEU A 574 11.94 2.09 27.75
N ASP A 575 12.15 1.77 26.49
CA ASP A 575 11.13 1.91 25.45
C ASP A 575 10.04 0.83 25.53
N GLU A 576 9.06 0.92 24.63
CA GLU A 576 7.92 0.02 24.55
C GLU A 576 8.32 -1.47 24.45
N ILE A 577 9.39 -1.83 23.72
CA ILE A 577 9.84 -3.22 23.55
C ILE A 577 10.55 -3.71 24.80
N HIS A 578 11.46 -2.90 25.32
CA HIS A 578 12.36 -3.24 26.40
C HIS A 578 11.69 -3.09 27.77
N THR A 579 10.41 -2.70 27.82
CA THR A 579 9.56 -2.87 29.01
C THR A 579 9.15 -4.33 29.27
N ARG A 580 9.46 -5.26 28.34
CA ARG A 580 9.28 -6.70 28.50
C ARG A 580 10.64 -7.43 28.50
N GLY A 581 10.76 -8.53 29.26
CA GLY A 581 11.92 -9.43 29.21
C GLY A 581 13.22 -8.91 29.85
N THR A 582 13.36 -7.61 30.09
CA THR A 582 14.55 -6.99 30.71
C THR A 582 14.49 -7.02 32.25
N ASP A 583 15.65 -7.09 32.90
CA ASP A 583 15.75 -7.16 34.37
C ASP A 583 16.88 -6.28 34.91
N PHE A 584 16.51 -5.21 35.63
CA PHE A 584 17.44 -4.34 36.35
C PHE A 584 17.19 -4.42 37.86
N LYS A 585 18.27 -4.45 38.63
CA LYS A 585 18.21 -4.40 40.10
C LYS A 585 18.21 -2.95 40.57
N PHE A 586 17.13 -2.22 40.30
CA PHE A 586 17.02 -0.81 40.70
C PHE A 586 17.25 -0.63 42.22
N PRO A 587 17.97 0.42 42.64
CA PRO A 587 18.11 0.80 44.04
C PRO A 587 16.77 1.11 44.71
N ASN A 588 16.72 0.97 46.04
CA ASN A 588 15.53 1.32 46.82
C ASN A 588 15.22 2.82 46.69
N GLY A 589 13.94 3.18 46.64
CA GLY A 589 13.47 4.56 46.53
C GLY A 589 13.17 5.02 45.11
N PHE A 590 13.54 4.23 44.10
CA PHE A 590 13.37 4.60 42.70
C PHE A 590 11.90 4.76 42.30
N ARG A 591 11.61 5.79 41.51
CA ARG A 591 10.30 6.06 40.93
C ARG A 591 10.35 6.05 39.40
N ALA A 592 9.32 5.47 38.80
CA ALA A 592 9.18 5.42 37.35
C ALA A 592 8.06 6.33 36.84
N ALA A 593 8.32 7.07 35.75
CA ALA A 593 7.28 7.64 34.90
C ALA A 593 6.80 6.56 33.92
N VAL A 594 5.50 6.23 33.97
CA VAL A 594 4.86 5.25 33.09
C VAL A 594 4.03 5.99 32.07
N THR A 595 4.37 5.82 30.79
CA THR A 595 3.64 6.51 29.72
C THR A 595 2.40 5.73 29.28
N LEU A 596 1.32 6.45 28.96
CA LEU A 596 0.03 5.90 28.54
C LEU A 596 -0.27 6.34 27.11
N GLY A 597 -0.36 5.35 26.21
CA GLY A 597 -0.62 5.54 24.77
C GLY A 597 -1.90 4.84 24.32
N ASN A 598 -2.50 5.31 23.23
CA ASN A 598 -3.76 4.75 22.71
C ASN A 598 -3.66 3.22 22.49
N GLY A 599 -4.69 2.49 22.91
CA GLY A 599 -4.77 1.03 22.79
C GLY A 599 -3.91 0.25 23.79
N LEU A 600 -3.30 0.91 24.79
CA LEU A 600 -2.54 0.21 25.83
C LEU A 600 -3.47 -0.72 26.63
N THR A 601 -3.12 -2.00 26.64
CA THR A 601 -3.84 -3.05 27.37
C THR A 601 -3.31 -3.21 28.79
N LYS A 602 -4.11 -3.84 29.66
CA LYS A 602 -3.78 -4.11 31.06
C LYS A 602 -2.50 -4.94 31.17
N ASP A 603 -2.38 -6.01 30.39
CA ASP A 603 -1.20 -6.88 30.34
C ASP A 603 0.09 -6.08 30.15
N ARG A 604 0.13 -5.26 29.09
CA ARG A 604 1.29 -4.46 28.71
C ARG A 604 1.64 -3.44 29.78
N LEU A 605 0.64 -2.72 30.31
CA LEU A 605 0.83 -1.78 31.41
C LEU A 605 1.45 -2.47 32.63
N VAL A 606 0.87 -3.60 33.04
CA VAL A 606 1.31 -4.36 34.22
C VAL A 606 2.73 -4.89 34.03
N GLN A 607 3.04 -5.47 32.88
CA GLN A 607 4.36 -6.01 32.56
C GLN A 607 5.46 -4.94 32.65
N ALA A 608 5.17 -3.75 32.14
CA ALA A 608 6.03 -2.58 32.22
C ALA A 608 6.20 -2.12 33.68
N CYS A 609 5.11 -1.87 34.41
CA CYS A 609 5.15 -1.46 35.81
C CYS A 609 5.92 -2.43 36.70
N MET A 610 5.78 -3.74 36.46
CA MET A 610 6.45 -4.80 37.23
C MET A 610 7.96 -4.92 36.92
N ARG A 611 8.52 -4.12 35.98
CA ARG A 611 9.98 -3.92 35.89
C ARG A 611 10.52 -3.25 37.16
N MET A 612 9.71 -2.46 37.85
CA MET A 612 10.00 -1.98 39.19
C MET A 612 9.81 -3.14 40.19
N ARG A 613 10.77 -4.08 40.29
CA ARG A 613 10.64 -5.34 41.06
C ARG A 613 10.19 -5.19 42.52
N LYS A 614 10.49 -4.06 43.17
CA LYS A 614 10.07 -3.75 44.55
C LYS A 614 8.90 -2.77 44.61
N LEU A 615 8.06 -2.75 43.57
CA LEU A 615 6.83 -1.97 43.50
C LEU A 615 5.91 -2.31 44.68
N GLY A 616 5.40 -1.27 45.32
CA GLY A 616 4.60 -1.42 46.54
C GLY A 616 5.40 -1.82 47.78
N LYS A 617 6.73 -1.74 47.73
CA LYS A 617 7.60 -1.82 48.91
C LYS A 617 8.45 -0.56 49.03
N CYS A 618 9.33 -0.34 48.06
CA CYS A 618 10.24 0.81 48.04
C CYS A 618 10.41 1.42 46.65
N HIS A 619 9.71 0.91 45.63
CA HIS A 619 9.62 1.55 44.31
C HIS A 619 8.20 2.03 44.06
N TRP A 620 8.08 3.11 43.27
CA TRP A 620 6.83 3.83 43.05
C TRP A 620 6.65 4.22 41.58
N LEU A 621 5.45 4.66 41.21
CA LEU A 621 5.08 5.05 39.85
C LEU A 621 4.50 6.46 39.80
N SER A 622 4.47 7.04 38.60
CA SER A 622 3.74 8.25 38.21
C SER A 622 3.28 8.06 36.77
N PHE A 623 2.02 8.35 36.46
CA PHE A 623 1.41 8.04 35.16
C PHE A 623 1.30 9.29 34.29
N TRP A 624 1.68 9.17 33.02
CA TRP A 624 1.75 10.29 32.07
C TRP A 624 1.03 9.90 30.78
N SER A 625 0.01 10.65 30.37
CA SER A 625 -0.73 10.32 29.14
C SER A 625 -0.61 11.40 28.06
N SER A 626 -0.79 10.99 26.81
CA SER A 626 -1.13 11.95 25.77
C SER A 626 -2.52 12.57 26.03
N ASN A 627 -2.77 13.72 25.41
CA ASN A 627 -4.09 14.35 25.41
C ASN A 627 -5.19 13.42 24.83
N GLU A 628 -4.89 12.65 23.77
CA GLU A 628 -5.79 11.64 23.20
C GLU A 628 -6.24 10.60 24.24
N VAL A 629 -5.30 10.06 25.03
CA VAL A 629 -5.62 9.06 26.06
C VAL A 629 -6.38 9.68 27.23
N HIS A 630 -6.05 10.92 27.59
CA HIS A 630 -6.76 11.66 28.63
C HIS A 630 -8.27 11.75 28.31
N HIS A 631 -8.61 12.16 27.08
CA HIS A 631 -10.00 12.25 26.66
C HIS A 631 -10.72 10.89 26.63
N GLN A 632 -10.04 9.81 26.23
CA GLN A 632 -10.60 8.46 26.32
C GLN A 632 -10.95 8.06 27.77
N ILE A 633 -10.05 8.36 28.72
CA ILE A 633 -10.28 8.11 30.15
C ILE A 633 -11.46 8.93 30.67
N GLU A 634 -11.52 10.23 30.32
CA GLU A 634 -12.62 11.11 30.72
C GLU A 634 -13.98 10.66 30.15
N MET A 635 -14.02 10.22 28.89
CA MET A 635 -15.23 9.69 28.26
C MET A 635 -15.77 8.46 28.98
N LEU A 636 -14.90 7.49 29.30
CA LEU A 636 -15.28 6.30 30.07
C LEU A 636 -15.76 6.68 31.48
N LYS A 637 -15.11 7.67 32.10
CA LYS A 637 -15.48 8.17 33.42
C LYS A 637 -16.88 8.78 33.44
N ARG A 638 -17.22 9.65 32.47
CA ARG A 638 -18.56 10.27 32.36
C ARG A 638 -19.69 9.24 32.25
N ASN A 639 -19.44 8.14 31.53
CA ASN A 639 -20.40 7.03 31.41
C ASN A 639 -20.62 6.26 32.72
N SER A 640 -19.73 6.39 33.70
CA SER A 640 -19.76 5.65 34.97
C SER A 640 -20.41 6.39 36.15
N LEU A 641 -21.07 7.54 35.91
CA LEU A 641 -21.77 8.37 36.92
C LEU A 641 -20.88 8.91 38.07
N SER A 642 -19.55 8.93 37.93
CA SER A 642 -18.65 9.49 38.94
C SER A 642 -18.59 11.02 38.87
N THR A 643 -18.69 11.71 40.01
CA THR A 643 -18.73 13.18 40.11
C THR A 643 -17.37 13.85 40.34
N ASP A 644 -16.28 13.09 40.49
CA ASP A 644 -14.94 13.66 40.71
C ASP A 644 -14.43 14.34 39.45
N GLU A 645 -13.80 15.52 39.56
CA GLU A 645 -13.25 16.22 38.37
C GLU A 645 -11.90 15.64 37.93
N LYS A 646 -11.07 15.11 38.85
CA LYS A 646 -9.71 14.65 38.54
C LYS A 646 -9.66 13.18 38.10
N VAL A 647 -8.82 12.87 37.11
CA VAL A 647 -8.52 11.49 36.72
C VAL A 647 -7.77 10.78 37.85
N THR A 648 -8.24 9.60 38.23
CA THR A 648 -7.64 8.76 39.28
C THR A 648 -6.97 7.52 38.69
N LEU A 649 -6.17 6.81 39.48
CA LEU A 649 -5.61 5.51 39.08
C LEU A 649 -6.68 4.48 38.73
N VAL A 650 -7.84 4.53 39.40
CA VAL A 650 -8.96 3.64 39.12
C VAL A 650 -9.49 3.88 37.71
N ASP A 651 -9.53 5.13 37.26
CA ASP A 651 -9.99 5.50 35.92
C ASP A 651 -9.00 5.03 34.84
N ILE A 652 -7.69 5.17 35.09
CA ILE A 652 -6.63 4.62 34.21
C ILE A 652 -6.77 3.10 34.09
N LEU A 653 -6.97 2.41 35.21
CA LEU A 653 -7.16 0.96 35.20
C LEU A 653 -8.43 0.57 34.44
N ARG A 654 -9.57 1.22 34.67
CA ARG A 654 -10.80 0.97 33.90
C ARG A 654 -10.57 1.09 32.39
N TRP A 655 -9.85 2.13 31.96
CA TRP A 655 -9.51 2.33 30.55
C TRP A 655 -8.64 1.21 29.97
N VAL A 656 -7.56 0.78 30.64
CA VAL A 656 -6.75 -0.34 30.10
C VAL A 656 -7.51 -1.67 30.11
N TYR A 657 -8.46 -1.86 31.04
CA TYR A 657 -9.34 -3.03 31.04
C TYR A 657 -10.32 -3.01 29.86
N ASP A 658 -10.93 -1.86 29.56
CA ASP A 658 -11.78 -1.68 28.38
C ASP A 658 -11.01 -1.95 27.09
N ASN A 659 -9.79 -1.41 26.97
CA ASN A 659 -8.88 -1.70 25.86
C ASN A 659 -8.55 -3.20 25.75
N SER A 660 -8.34 -3.89 26.88
CA SER A 660 -8.05 -5.33 26.90
C SER A 660 -9.25 -6.16 26.43
N GLN A 661 -10.46 -5.75 26.83
CA GLN A 661 -11.70 -6.37 26.37
C GLN A 661 -11.89 -6.15 24.86
N GLN A 662 -11.63 -4.94 24.37
CA GLN A 662 -11.69 -4.61 22.95
C GLN A 662 -10.67 -5.44 22.15
N ALA A 663 -9.41 -5.48 22.58
CA ALA A 663 -8.36 -6.28 21.94
C ALA A 663 -8.67 -7.78 21.94
N THR A 664 -9.26 -8.30 23.02
CA THR A 664 -9.72 -9.69 23.09
C THR A 664 -10.85 -9.96 22.10
N TRP A 665 -11.81 -9.03 22.00
CA TRP A 665 -12.91 -9.14 21.07
C TRP A 665 -12.43 -9.12 19.61
N ASP A 666 -11.55 -8.20 19.26
CA ASP A 666 -10.92 -8.13 17.94
C ASP A 666 -10.14 -9.43 17.65
N GLY A 667 -9.41 -9.95 18.65
CA GLY A 667 -8.66 -11.21 18.55
C GLY A 667 -9.52 -12.47 18.36
N LEU A 668 -10.75 -12.51 18.88
CA LEU A 668 -11.64 -13.68 18.74
C LEU A 668 -11.99 -13.96 17.27
N HIS A 669 -12.03 -12.92 16.43
CA HIS A 669 -12.25 -13.10 15.00
C HIS A 669 -11.07 -13.84 14.35
N HIS A 670 -9.84 -13.34 14.53
CA HIS A 670 -8.64 -13.97 13.98
C HIS A 670 -8.49 -15.41 14.49
N TRP A 671 -8.71 -15.60 15.79
CA TRP A 671 -8.72 -16.91 16.44
C TRP A 671 -9.69 -17.90 15.75
N ALA A 672 -10.92 -17.46 15.47
CA ALA A 672 -11.94 -18.28 14.84
C ALA A 672 -11.61 -18.58 13.36
N THR A 673 -11.16 -17.58 12.60
CA THR A 673 -10.76 -17.75 11.20
C THR A 673 -9.57 -18.70 11.06
N GLN A 674 -8.53 -18.53 11.88
CA GLN A 674 -7.37 -19.44 11.90
C GLN A 674 -7.75 -20.87 12.23
N SER A 675 -8.78 -21.07 13.07
CA SER A 675 -9.29 -22.41 13.36
C SER A 675 -9.85 -23.12 12.12
N LEU A 676 -10.35 -22.39 11.11
CA LEU A 676 -10.84 -22.99 9.86
C LEU A 676 -9.67 -23.54 9.04
N SER A 677 -8.63 -22.74 8.83
CA SER A 677 -7.40 -23.15 8.14
C SER A 677 -6.72 -24.31 8.85
N PHE A 678 -6.65 -24.28 10.18
CA PHE A 678 -6.14 -25.39 10.99
C PHE A 678 -6.94 -26.68 10.77
N GLN A 679 -8.28 -26.63 10.84
CA GLN A 679 -9.13 -27.80 10.67
C GLN A 679 -9.00 -28.43 9.27
N ARG A 680 -8.87 -27.60 8.23
CA ARG A 680 -8.59 -28.07 6.86
C ARG A 680 -7.28 -28.87 6.80
N LYS A 681 -6.19 -28.32 7.33
CA LYS A 681 -4.90 -29.01 7.37
C LYS A 681 -4.93 -30.28 8.21
N VAL A 682 -5.53 -30.25 9.39
CA VAL A 682 -5.70 -31.45 10.24
C VAL A 682 -6.41 -32.56 9.48
N THR A 683 -7.43 -32.23 8.69
CA THR A 683 -8.15 -33.19 7.84
C THR A 683 -7.23 -33.80 6.79
N ALA A 684 -6.45 -32.97 6.09
CA ALA A 684 -5.51 -33.42 5.08
C ALA A 684 -4.46 -34.40 5.68
N PHE A 685 -3.86 -34.04 6.81
CA PHE A 685 -2.91 -34.90 7.51
C PHE A 685 -3.55 -36.20 8.05
N GLN A 686 -4.77 -36.14 8.59
CA GLN A 686 -5.50 -37.33 9.05
C GLN A 686 -5.75 -38.33 7.92
N ASN A 687 -6.14 -37.84 6.75
CA ASN A 687 -6.40 -38.69 5.58
C ASN A 687 -5.14 -39.47 5.18
N ILE A 688 -3.98 -38.83 5.21
CA ILE A 688 -2.71 -39.47 4.89
C ILE A 688 -2.32 -40.48 5.96
N TYR A 689 -2.36 -40.09 7.24
CA TYR A 689 -1.96 -40.97 8.33
C TYR A 689 -2.84 -42.23 8.45
N ARG A 690 -4.14 -42.12 8.16
CA ARG A 690 -5.07 -43.29 8.15
C ARG A 690 -4.76 -44.28 7.02
N ASN A 691 -4.34 -43.78 5.86
CA ASN A 691 -4.08 -44.61 4.69
C ASN A 691 -2.72 -45.34 4.78
N THR A 692 -1.80 -44.84 5.61
CA THR A 692 -0.47 -45.43 5.80
C THR A 692 -0.41 -46.35 7.01
N ASN A 693 -1.12 -47.49 6.97
CA ASN A 693 -0.87 -48.59 7.91
C ASN A 693 0.51 -49.28 7.66
N GLN A 694 1.23 -48.92 6.58
CA GLN A 694 2.48 -49.55 6.12
C GLN A 694 3.70 -48.60 5.95
N GLN A 695 3.74 -47.45 6.65
CA GLN A 695 4.92 -46.52 6.67
C GLN A 695 5.42 -45.94 5.33
N THR A 696 4.80 -46.25 4.18
CA THR A 696 5.20 -45.68 2.88
C THR A 696 4.15 -44.69 2.37
N TYR A 697 4.56 -43.45 2.15
CA TYR A 697 3.73 -42.42 1.51
C TYR A 697 3.88 -42.52 -0.01
N THR A 698 2.77 -42.53 -0.75
CA THR A 698 2.80 -42.51 -2.23
C THR A 698 2.85 -41.08 -2.76
N ASN A 699 3.37 -40.87 -3.96
CA ASN A 699 3.39 -39.53 -4.60
C ASN A 699 1.98 -38.93 -4.72
N THR A 700 0.98 -39.76 -5.04
CA THR A 700 -0.43 -39.34 -5.12
C THR A 700 -0.98 -38.83 -3.78
N MET A 701 -0.59 -39.43 -2.65
CA MET A 701 -0.96 -38.95 -1.32
C MET A 701 -0.30 -37.60 -1.01
N MET A 702 0.97 -37.42 -1.40
CA MET A 702 1.68 -36.15 -1.18
C MET A 702 1.10 -35.02 -2.03
N GLU A 703 0.73 -35.30 -3.28
CA GLU A 703 0.06 -34.33 -4.15
C GLU A 703 -1.30 -33.91 -3.57
N GLN A 704 -2.08 -34.87 -3.07
CA GLN A 704 -3.37 -34.58 -2.41
C GLN A 704 -3.18 -33.77 -1.11
N LEU A 705 -2.14 -34.06 -0.31
CA LEU A 705 -1.78 -33.26 0.87
C LEU A 705 -1.63 -31.77 0.52
N ALA A 706 -0.84 -31.52 -0.53
CA ALA A 706 -0.54 -30.17 -0.96
C ALA A 706 -1.80 -29.44 -1.42
N LYS A 707 -2.64 -30.11 -2.22
CA LYS A 707 -3.92 -29.56 -2.71
C LYS A 707 -4.89 -29.25 -1.57
N ASP A 708 -5.05 -30.15 -0.61
CA ASP A 708 -6.01 -29.99 0.50
C ASP A 708 -5.60 -28.88 1.48
N CYS A 709 -4.29 -28.62 1.62
CA CYS A 709 -3.72 -27.57 2.47
C CYS A 709 -3.65 -26.19 1.80
N LEU A 710 -3.91 -26.10 0.48
CA LEU A 710 -3.79 -24.86 -0.28
C LEU A 710 -5.05 -23.97 -0.13
N GLU A 711 -4.86 -22.67 0.05
CA GLU A 711 -5.95 -21.70 0.14
C GLU A 711 -5.87 -20.63 -0.95
N ASN A 712 -7.01 -20.21 -1.51
CA ASN A 712 -7.07 -19.08 -2.43
C ASN A 712 -6.71 -17.78 -1.70
N GLU A 713 -5.93 -16.92 -2.35
CA GLU A 713 -5.47 -15.66 -1.77
C GLU A 713 -5.92 -14.42 -2.57
N ILE A 714 -6.40 -14.59 -3.80
CA ILE A 714 -6.82 -13.47 -4.65
C ILE A 714 -7.98 -12.70 -4.00
N LEU A 715 -7.81 -11.38 -3.93
CA LEU A 715 -8.81 -10.44 -3.42
C LEU A 715 -9.22 -9.47 -4.54
N ASP A 716 -10.22 -9.85 -5.32
CA ASP A 716 -10.78 -9.02 -6.39
C ASP A 716 -11.82 -8.01 -5.87
N LEU A 717 -11.90 -6.85 -6.51
CA LEU A 717 -12.77 -5.74 -6.08
C LEU A 717 -14.24 -6.12 -6.11
N LYS A 718 -14.67 -6.96 -7.07
CA LYS A 718 -16.06 -7.39 -7.19
C LYS A 718 -16.45 -8.30 -6.02
N SER A 719 -15.63 -9.29 -5.65
CA SER A 719 -15.91 -10.16 -4.49
C SER A 719 -15.80 -9.40 -3.16
N MET A 720 -14.85 -8.46 -3.08
CA MET A 720 -14.67 -7.62 -1.90
C MET A 720 -15.83 -6.66 -1.72
N TYR A 721 -16.22 -5.86 -2.72
CA TYR A 721 -17.12 -4.72 -2.50
C TYR A 721 -18.42 -4.76 -3.31
N GLY A 722 -18.61 -5.74 -4.20
CA GLY A 722 -19.79 -5.82 -5.06
C GLY A 722 -21.07 -6.31 -4.37
N PRO A 723 -21.04 -7.43 -3.63
CA PRO A 723 -22.23 -7.96 -2.96
C PRO A 723 -22.76 -7.04 -1.85
N SER A 724 -24.06 -7.14 -1.59
CA SER A 724 -24.65 -6.59 -0.37
C SER A 724 -24.07 -7.28 0.86
N LYS A 725 -23.62 -6.47 1.82
CA LYS A 725 -22.96 -6.93 3.03
C LYS A 725 -23.52 -6.20 4.22
N THR A 726 -24.00 -7.02 5.15
CA THR A 726 -24.55 -6.56 6.42
C THR A 726 -23.51 -6.74 7.50
N TRP A 727 -23.61 -5.90 8.53
CA TRP A 727 -22.87 -6.05 9.77
C TRP A 727 -23.29 -7.35 10.45
N GLN A 728 -22.35 -8.28 10.58
CA GLN A 728 -22.56 -9.62 11.14
C GLN A 728 -21.70 -9.83 12.38
N THR A 729 -22.20 -10.66 13.29
CA THR A 729 -21.41 -11.13 14.44
C THR A 729 -20.30 -12.07 13.98
N ILE A 730 -19.22 -12.16 14.77
CA ILE A 730 -18.10 -13.07 14.47
C ILE A 730 -18.60 -14.53 14.31
N LEU A 731 -19.59 -14.94 15.11
CA LEU A 731 -20.18 -16.26 15.04
C LEU A 731 -20.88 -16.55 13.70
N GLU A 732 -21.64 -15.58 13.19
CA GLU A 732 -22.32 -15.70 11.89
C GLU A 732 -21.31 -15.82 10.75
N ILE A 733 -20.27 -14.99 10.77
CA ILE A 733 -19.18 -15.00 9.78
C ILE A 733 -18.46 -16.36 9.82
N TYR A 734 -18.07 -16.82 11.00
CA TYR A 734 -17.42 -18.12 11.20
C TYR A 734 -18.30 -19.27 10.70
N SER A 735 -19.58 -19.27 11.07
CA SER A 735 -20.53 -20.34 10.70
C SER A 735 -20.78 -20.40 9.19
N ALA A 736 -20.87 -19.24 8.53
CA ALA A 736 -21.00 -19.16 7.07
C ALA A 736 -19.76 -19.72 6.38
N ARG A 737 -18.55 -19.32 6.82
CA ARG A 737 -17.28 -19.82 6.27
C ARG A 737 -17.10 -21.31 6.50
N TYR A 738 -17.41 -21.82 7.70
CA TYR A 738 -17.32 -23.24 8.03
C TYR A 738 -18.18 -24.10 7.08
N LYS A 739 -19.41 -23.66 6.79
CA LYS A 739 -20.31 -24.33 5.84
C LYS A 739 -19.79 -24.25 4.40
N TYR A 740 -19.32 -23.07 3.98
CA TYR A 740 -18.80 -22.85 2.64
C TYR A 740 -17.60 -23.77 2.34
N PHE A 741 -16.67 -23.93 3.29
CA PHE A 741 -15.50 -24.79 3.14
C PHE A 741 -15.78 -26.29 3.38
N GLN A 742 -17.03 -26.68 3.66
CA GLN A 742 -17.44 -28.08 3.86
C GLN A 742 -16.55 -28.86 4.85
N ILE A 743 -16.12 -28.20 5.94
CA ILE A 743 -15.26 -28.82 6.95
C ILE A 743 -16.09 -29.85 7.73
N CYS A 744 -15.89 -31.15 7.49
CA CYS A 744 -16.74 -32.21 8.07
C CYS A 744 -16.09 -33.05 9.18
N SER A 745 -14.78 -32.92 9.41
CA SER A 745 -13.99 -33.90 10.20
C SER A 745 -13.83 -33.57 11.69
N SER A 746 -13.88 -32.30 12.08
CA SER A 746 -13.48 -31.82 13.40
C SER A 746 -14.66 -31.21 14.17
N THR A 747 -15.66 -32.06 14.47
CA THR A 747 -16.87 -31.60 15.17
C THR A 747 -16.56 -31.02 16.55
N GLU A 748 -15.48 -31.45 17.21
CA GLU A 748 -15.08 -30.98 18.55
C GLU A 748 -14.53 -29.56 18.54
N ILE A 749 -13.58 -29.23 17.64
CA ILE A 749 -13.03 -27.88 17.54
C ILE A 749 -14.13 -26.92 17.09
N HIS A 750 -14.94 -27.30 16.10
CA HIS A 750 -16.07 -26.49 15.67
C HIS A 750 -17.05 -26.19 16.82
N LYS A 751 -17.38 -27.21 17.64
CA LYS A 751 -18.23 -27.03 18.83
C LYS A 751 -17.56 -26.11 19.86
N ALA A 752 -16.26 -26.27 20.10
CA ALA A 752 -15.51 -25.44 21.05
C ALA A 752 -15.44 -23.97 20.61
N VAL A 753 -15.15 -23.73 19.33
CA VAL A 753 -15.13 -22.38 18.72
C VAL A 753 -16.51 -21.76 18.77
N THR A 754 -17.54 -22.48 18.32
CA THR A 754 -18.93 -22.02 18.35
C THR A 754 -19.37 -21.67 19.77
N LYS A 755 -19.06 -22.52 20.76
CA LYS A 755 -19.37 -22.26 22.17
C LYS A 755 -18.67 -21.00 22.67
N ARG A 756 -17.36 -20.88 22.45
CA ARG A 756 -16.59 -19.71 22.91
C ARG A 756 -17.07 -18.41 22.26
N LEU A 757 -17.41 -18.43 20.96
CA LEU A 757 -17.99 -17.27 20.28
C LEU A 757 -19.39 -16.92 20.79
N LYS A 758 -20.21 -17.90 21.20
CA LYS A 758 -21.50 -17.64 21.87
C LYS A 758 -21.32 -17.03 23.26
N ASP A 759 -20.36 -17.54 24.02
CA ASP A 759 -20.12 -17.14 25.40
C ASP A 759 -19.44 -15.76 25.48
N TYR A 760 -18.53 -15.43 24.55
CA TYR A 760 -17.64 -14.26 24.63
C TYR A 760 -17.59 -13.38 23.36
N GLY A 761 -18.09 -13.85 22.21
CA GLY A 761 -18.05 -13.09 20.95
C GLY A 761 -18.94 -11.85 20.94
N GLY A 762 -19.81 -11.69 21.94
CA GLY A 762 -20.64 -10.50 22.13
C GLY A 762 -21.65 -10.25 21.00
N SER A 763 -22.29 -9.08 21.04
CA SER A 763 -23.23 -8.60 20.03
C SER A 763 -22.61 -7.62 19.02
N LYS A 764 -21.33 -7.29 19.19
CA LYS A 764 -20.59 -6.43 18.26
C LYS A 764 -20.53 -7.09 16.89
N LYS A 765 -20.61 -6.25 15.87
CA LYS A 765 -20.67 -6.68 14.47
C LYS A 765 -19.49 -6.10 13.71
N LEU A 766 -19.07 -6.80 12.66
CA LEU A 766 -18.04 -6.33 11.73
C LEU A 766 -18.41 -6.70 10.29
N LEU A 767 -17.82 -6.00 9.33
CA LEU A 767 -17.88 -6.38 7.91
C LEU A 767 -16.81 -7.43 7.62
N SER A 768 -17.20 -8.49 6.92
CA SER A 768 -16.31 -9.63 6.66
C SER A 768 -15.06 -9.32 5.84
N GLN A 769 -15.00 -8.16 5.15
CA GLN A 769 -13.82 -7.73 4.38
C GLN A 769 -12.93 -6.73 5.11
N LEU A 770 -13.38 -6.12 6.21
CA LEU A 770 -12.58 -5.18 7.01
C LEU A 770 -11.43 -5.84 7.79
N LEU A 771 -11.17 -7.11 7.48
CA LEU A 771 -10.21 -7.94 8.16
C LEU A 771 -8.82 -7.61 7.62
N ASP A 772 -8.20 -6.60 8.21
CA ASP A 772 -6.76 -6.42 8.07
C ASP A 772 -6.06 -7.35 9.07
N GLU A 773 -5.34 -8.33 8.53
CA GLU A 773 -4.55 -9.27 9.32
C GLU A 773 -3.09 -8.89 9.16
N GLU A 774 -2.39 -8.69 10.28
CA GLU A 774 -0.93 -8.66 10.29
C GLU A 774 -0.44 -10.09 10.02
N GLN A 775 0.33 -10.28 8.95
CA GLN A 775 0.74 -11.60 8.49
C GLN A 775 2.24 -11.62 8.23
N GLN A 776 2.96 -12.58 8.79
CA GLN A 776 4.35 -12.82 8.43
C GLN A 776 4.38 -13.59 7.12
N ARG A 777 4.96 -13.00 6.06
CA ARG A 777 4.97 -13.59 4.72
C ARG A 777 6.38 -13.94 4.28
N GLU A 778 6.54 -15.18 3.82
CA GLU A 778 7.76 -15.62 3.13
C GLU A 778 7.43 -15.80 1.65
N LEU A 779 8.00 -14.94 0.81
CA LEU A 779 7.76 -14.94 -0.63
C LEU A 779 8.43 -16.15 -1.29
N GLU A 780 7.78 -16.69 -2.32
CA GLU A 780 8.42 -17.67 -3.20
C GLU A 780 9.57 -16.95 -3.93
N GLN A 781 10.80 -17.46 -3.80
CA GLN A 781 11.93 -16.99 -4.61
C GLN A 781 11.67 -17.40 -6.06
N GLU A 782 11.01 -16.54 -6.81
CA GLU A 782 11.12 -16.54 -8.26
C GLU A 782 12.39 -15.76 -8.59
N GLN A 783 13.24 -16.30 -9.47
CA GLN A 783 14.20 -15.45 -10.18
C GLN A 783 13.36 -14.41 -10.90
N GLU A 784 13.35 -13.19 -10.38
CA GLU A 784 12.80 -12.02 -11.03
C GLU A 784 13.54 -11.88 -12.37
N MET A 785 13.05 -12.55 -13.41
CA MET A 785 13.16 -11.97 -14.74
C MET A 785 12.26 -10.75 -14.67
N GLU A 786 12.83 -9.63 -14.24
CA GLU A 786 12.32 -8.33 -14.59
C GLU A 786 12.11 -8.38 -16.11
N GLU A 787 10.86 -8.55 -16.52
CA GLU A 787 10.44 -8.18 -17.86
C GLU A 787 10.60 -6.66 -17.90
N GLU A 788 11.85 -6.21 -18.12
CA GLU A 788 12.11 -4.92 -18.74
C GLU A 788 11.11 -4.86 -19.89
N ARG A 789 10.19 -3.90 -19.82
CA ARG A 789 9.27 -3.62 -20.90
C ARG A 789 10.11 -3.23 -22.09
N GLN A 790 10.56 -4.22 -22.85
CA GLN A 790 11.06 -4.04 -24.18
C GLN A 790 9.91 -3.34 -24.91
N GLN A 791 10.14 -2.06 -25.20
CA GLN A 791 9.34 -1.30 -26.13
C GLN A 791 9.19 -2.22 -27.36
N LYS A 792 7.99 -2.79 -27.56
CA LYS A 792 7.73 -3.71 -28.66
C LYS A 792 7.92 -2.91 -29.94
N ARG A 793 9.13 -2.96 -30.51
CA ARG A 793 9.38 -2.41 -31.83
C ARG A 793 8.44 -3.14 -32.78
N PRO A 794 7.82 -2.43 -33.74
CA PRO A 794 7.06 -3.09 -34.78
C PRO A 794 7.92 -4.18 -35.45
N PRO A 795 7.32 -5.28 -35.93
CA PRO A 795 8.06 -6.30 -36.67
C PRO A 795 8.83 -5.68 -37.83
N ALA A 796 9.97 -6.28 -38.18
CA ALA A 796 10.77 -5.83 -39.31
C ALA A 796 10.01 -6.10 -40.62
N VAL A 797 9.74 -5.05 -41.39
CA VAL A 797 8.91 -5.10 -42.62
C VAL A 797 9.64 -4.47 -43.80
N GLN A 798 9.26 -4.90 -45.01
CA GLN A 798 9.80 -4.36 -46.27
C GLN A 798 9.03 -3.10 -46.69
N PRO A 799 9.69 -1.93 -46.87
CA PRO A 799 9.04 -0.70 -47.30
C PRO A 799 8.67 -0.74 -48.79
N TYR A 800 7.63 0.00 -49.19
CA TYR A 800 7.37 0.25 -50.62
C TYR A 800 8.45 1.16 -51.23
N GLU A 801 8.83 0.92 -52.48
CA GLU A 801 9.59 1.89 -53.26
C GLU A 801 8.70 3.07 -53.65
N PRO A 802 9.09 4.32 -53.34
CA PRO A 802 8.25 5.48 -53.58
C PRO A 802 8.21 5.87 -55.06
N VAL A 803 7.03 6.26 -55.55
CA VAL A 803 6.80 6.63 -56.96
C VAL A 803 6.24 8.05 -57.05
N LEU A 804 6.90 8.92 -57.82
CA LEU A 804 6.36 10.27 -58.08
C LEU A 804 5.43 10.27 -59.30
N HIS A 805 4.13 10.32 -59.04
CA HIS A 805 3.09 10.40 -60.07
C HIS A 805 3.15 11.72 -60.87
N ASN A 806 2.89 11.67 -62.18
CA ASN A 806 2.91 12.85 -63.06
C ASN A 806 1.76 13.82 -62.75
N GLU A 807 0.67 13.29 -62.22
CA GLU A 807 -0.51 14.01 -61.74
C GLU A 807 -0.17 14.94 -60.56
N ILE A 808 0.78 14.58 -59.70
CA ILE A 808 1.26 15.47 -58.63
C ILE A 808 2.07 16.62 -59.23
N LYS A 809 2.86 16.34 -60.27
CA LYS A 809 3.62 17.37 -60.99
C LYS A 809 2.69 18.38 -61.67
N SER A 810 1.57 17.93 -62.22
CA SER A 810 0.62 18.80 -62.91
C SER A 810 -0.10 19.79 -61.97
N LEU A 811 -0.28 19.44 -60.68
CA LEU A 811 -0.84 20.36 -59.68
C LEU A 811 0.02 21.60 -59.40
N CYS A 812 1.30 21.59 -59.78
CA CYS A 812 2.17 22.75 -59.65
C CYS A 812 1.93 23.83 -60.74
N ASN A 813 1.12 23.53 -61.77
CA ASN A 813 0.80 24.51 -62.81
C ASN A 813 -0.25 25.52 -62.32
N MET A 814 0.22 26.72 -61.96
CA MET A 814 -0.61 27.80 -61.37
C MET A 814 -1.47 28.55 -62.41
N GLU A 815 -1.18 28.41 -63.70
CA GLU A 815 -1.88 29.17 -64.77
C GLU A 815 -2.90 28.32 -65.54
N GLY A 816 -2.87 26.98 -65.36
CA GLY A 816 -3.83 26.06 -65.98
C GLY A 816 -5.18 25.98 -65.25
N PRO A 817 -6.20 25.35 -65.87
CA PRO A 817 -7.50 25.12 -65.25
C PRO A 817 -7.37 24.21 -64.01
N THR A 818 -8.18 24.45 -62.99
CA THR A 818 -8.17 23.66 -61.75
C THR A 818 -8.52 22.20 -62.04
N VAL A 819 -7.55 21.32 -61.82
CA VAL A 819 -7.74 19.86 -61.89
C VAL A 819 -8.73 19.39 -60.81
N LYS A 820 -9.74 18.63 -61.21
CA LYS A 820 -10.64 17.93 -60.28
C LYS A 820 -9.95 16.69 -59.73
N LEU A 821 -9.57 16.70 -58.46
CA LEU A 821 -8.85 15.59 -57.80
C LEU A 821 -9.64 14.27 -57.84
N SER A 822 -10.98 14.34 -57.77
CA SER A 822 -11.88 13.19 -57.88
C SER A 822 -11.73 12.41 -59.19
N ASN A 823 -11.26 13.05 -60.27
CA ASN A 823 -11.07 12.40 -61.57
C ASN A 823 -9.75 11.64 -61.65
N LEU A 824 -8.88 11.77 -60.65
CA LEU A 824 -7.54 11.19 -60.57
C LEU A 824 -7.43 10.23 -59.37
N SER A 825 -8.43 9.35 -59.23
CA SER A 825 -8.56 8.41 -58.10
C SER A 825 -7.42 7.38 -57.98
N SER A 826 -6.62 7.21 -59.05
CA SER A 826 -5.40 6.41 -59.04
C SER A 826 -4.24 7.04 -58.26
N VAL A 827 -4.31 8.35 -57.97
CA VAL A 827 -3.23 9.13 -57.32
C VAL A 827 -3.73 9.87 -56.09
N PHE A 828 -4.96 10.38 -56.09
CA PHE A 828 -5.54 11.09 -54.97
C PHE A 828 -6.73 10.33 -54.39
N ARG A 829 -6.76 10.22 -53.07
CA ARG A 829 -7.86 9.60 -52.33
C ARG A 829 -8.38 10.53 -51.25
N PRO A 830 -9.67 10.45 -50.87
CA PRO A 830 -10.17 11.17 -49.69
C PRO A 830 -9.43 10.75 -48.42
N LEU A 831 -9.36 11.64 -47.42
CA LEU A 831 -8.57 11.42 -46.20
C LEU A 831 -8.89 10.10 -45.46
N LYS A 832 -10.16 9.68 -45.46
CA LYS A 832 -10.59 8.42 -44.84
C LYS A 832 -9.83 7.19 -45.35
N ASP A 833 -9.39 7.22 -46.61
CA ASP A 833 -8.69 6.10 -47.24
C ASP A 833 -7.27 5.94 -46.70
N ALA A 834 -6.77 6.88 -45.88
CA ALA A 834 -5.51 6.75 -45.16
C ALA A 834 -5.52 5.54 -44.21
N PHE A 835 -6.70 5.14 -43.74
CA PHE A 835 -6.87 4.01 -42.82
C PHE A 835 -7.06 2.67 -43.54
N LEU A 836 -7.21 2.62 -44.87
CA LEU A 836 -7.43 1.37 -45.60
C LEU A 836 -6.36 0.32 -45.27
N GLY A 837 -6.80 -0.84 -44.78
CA GLY A 837 -5.94 -1.96 -44.35
C GLY A 837 -5.46 -1.89 -42.89
N THR A 838 -5.91 -0.90 -42.12
CA THR A 838 -5.71 -0.79 -40.66
C THR A 838 -6.98 -1.21 -39.91
N THR A 839 -6.87 -1.53 -38.62
CA THR A 839 -8.03 -1.75 -37.74
C THR A 839 -8.87 -0.48 -37.54
N PHE A 840 -8.26 0.69 -37.76
CA PHE A 840 -8.97 1.97 -37.74
C PHE A 840 -9.99 2.10 -38.86
N HIS A 841 -9.80 1.41 -39.98
CA HIS A 841 -10.72 1.48 -41.12
C HIS A 841 -12.15 1.08 -40.73
N GLU A 842 -12.28 -0.01 -39.97
CA GLU A 842 -13.58 -0.54 -39.51
C GLU A 842 -14.27 0.40 -38.51
N HIS A 843 -13.47 1.14 -37.73
CA HIS A 843 -13.96 2.10 -36.74
C HIS A 843 -14.14 3.52 -37.29
N SER A 844 -13.58 3.80 -38.46
CA SER A 844 -13.69 5.09 -39.15
C SER A 844 -15.01 5.19 -39.91
N GLN A 845 -15.78 6.26 -39.69
CA GLN A 845 -17.08 6.43 -40.31
C GLN A 845 -16.92 7.09 -41.70
N PHE A 846 -17.41 6.46 -42.77
CA PHE A 846 -17.04 6.78 -44.17
C PHE A 846 -17.35 8.19 -44.70
N HIS A 847 -18.10 9.01 -43.95
CA HIS A 847 -18.57 10.34 -44.33
C HIS A 847 -18.18 11.46 -43.34
N CYS A 848 -17.29 11.19 -42.37
CA CYS A 848 -16.98 12.16 -41.31
C CYS A 848 -15.86 13.17 -41.64
N TRP A 849 -15.13 12.97 -42.73
CA TRP A 849 -14.03 13.87 -43.12
C TRP A 849 -14.52 14.89 -44.16
N GLN A 850 -14.03 16.13 -44.07
CA GLN A 850 -14.37 17.18 -45.03
C GLN A 850 -13.94 16.77 -46.46
N ALA A 851 -14.79 17.08 -47.45
CA ALA A 851 -14.59 16.66 -48.85
C ALA A 851 -13.34 17.28 -49.51
N ASN A 852 -12.75 18.30 -48.89
CA ASN A 852 -11.54 18.95 -49.34
C ASN A 852 -10.26 18.41 -48.68
N LEU A 853 -10.35 17.40 -47.81
CA LEU A 853 -9.19 16.70 -47.23
C LEU A 853 -8.87 15.44 -48.05
N TRP A 854 -7.64 15.38 -48.56
CA TRP A 854 -7.17 14.35 -49.46
C TRP A 854 -5.82 13.80 -48.99
N ILE A 855 -5.46 12.63 -49.51
CA ILE A 855 -4.12 12.03 -49.42
C ILE A 855 -3.63 11.67 -50.81
N SER A 856 -2.31 11.64 -51.00
CA SER A 856 -1.73 10.90 -52.12
C SER A 856 -1.77 9.39 -51.86
N THR A 857 -1.81 8.58 -52.90
CA THR A 857 -1.65 7.13 -52.80
C THR A 857 -0.32 6.74 -52.14
N GLU A 858 0.75 7.49 -52.41
CA GLU A 858 2.05 7.26 -51.78
C GLU A 858 2.06 7.60 -50.28
N PHE A 859 1.21 8.51 -49.81
CA PHE A 859 1.04 8.78 -48.38
C PHE A 859 0.59 7.51 -47.63
N GLN A 860 -0.35 6.76 -48.21
CA GLN A 860 -0.87 5.51 -47.67
C GLN A 860 0.09 4.32 -47.86
N ARG A 861 0.81 4.27 -48.99
CA ARG A 861 1.73 3.16 -49.31
C ARG A 861 3.01 3.25 -48.49
N VAL A 862 3.06 2.51 -47.38
CA VAL A 862 4.24 2.46 -46.49
C VAL A 862 5.00 1.13 -46.60
N ILE A 863 4.33 -0.02 -46.56
CA ILE A 863 4.97 -1.36 -46.49
C ILE A 863 4.33 -2.39 -47.43
N GLN A 864 5.09 -3.41 -47.85
CA GLN A 864 4.70 -4.38 -48.90
C GLN A 864 3.97 -5.66 -48.42
N THR A 865 3.97 -5.98 -47.11
CA THR A 865 3.58 -7.30 -46.59
C THR A 865 2.06 -7.55 -46.57
N ARG A 866 1.65 -8.81 -46.80
CA ARG A 866 0.26 -9.27 -46.70
C ARG A 866 0.04 -9.98 -45.35
N GLY A 867 -0.88 -9.48 -44.52
CA GLY A 867 -1.36 -10.19 -43.33
C GLY A 867 -0.96 -9.61 -41.97
N GLU A 868 -0.16 -8.54 -41.93
CA GLU A 868 0.17 -7.81 -40.69
C GLU A 868 -0.70 -6.55 -40.55
N SER A 869 -0.96 -6.12 -39.31
CA SER A 869 -1.72 -4.87 -39.07
C SER A 869 -0.92 -3.65 -39.53
N LEU A 870 -1.53 -2.81 -40.36
CA LEU A 870 -0.94 -1.54 -40.79
C LEU A 870 -0.98 -0.44 -39.71
N ASP A 871 -1.61 -0.69 -38.55
CA ASP A 871 -1.81 0.31 -37.51
C ASP A 871 -0.50 0.98 -37.07
N PRO A 872 0.58 0.26 -36.72
CA PRO A 872 1.84 0.88 -36.28
C PRO A 872 2.59 1.62 -37.39
N PHE A 873 2.20 1.39 -38.65
CA PHE A 873 2.84 1.93 -39.84
C PHE A 873 2.07 3.09 -40.47
N LEU A 874 1.00 3.57 -39.81
CA LEU A 874 0.28 4.78 -40.23
C LEU A 874 1.24 5.97 -40.31
N ARG A 875 1.41 6.50 -41.52
CA ARG A 875 2.35 7.60 -41.76
C ARG A 875 1.95 8.85 -40.95
N PRO A 876 2.88 9.50 -40.24
CA PRO A 876 2.63 10.79 -39.60
C PRO A 876 2.29 11.88 -40.64
N PRO A 877 1.17 12.61 -40.50
CA PRO A 877 0.71 13.59 -41.48
C PRO A 877 1.47 14.92 -41.35
N ARG A 878 2.75 14.90 -41.75
CA ARG A 878 3.66 16.05 -41.61
C ARG A 878 3.61 17.03 -42.77
N TRP A 879 3.50 16.53 -44.01
CA TRP A 879 3.61 17.37 -45.20
C TRP A 879 2.24 17.61 -45.81
N VAL A 880 1.84 18.87 -45.87
CA VAL A 880 0.52 19.31 -46.33
C VAL A 880 0.67 20.15 -47.59
N PHE A 881 0.16 19.65 -48.70
CA PHE A 881 0.09 20.37 -49.95
C PHE A 881 -1.29 21.02 -50.08
N ILE A 882 -1.35 22.33 -49.91
CA ILE A 882 -2.57 23.13 -50.12
C ILE A 882 -2.65 23.47 -51.59
N TYR A 883 -3.67 22.97 -52.28
CA TYR A 883 -3.88 23.21 -53.70
C TYR A 883 -5.01 24.23 -53.92
N ARG A 884 -4.69 25.32 -54.62
CA ARG A 884 -5.60 26.44 -54.96
C ARG A 884 -6.35 27.05 -53.77
N ASN A 885 -5.81 26.96 -52.55
CA ASN A 885 -6.48 27.30 -51.27
C ASN A 885 -7.83 26.59 -51.07
N GLN A 886 -8.10 25.52 -51.84
CA GLN A 886 -9.36 24.80 -51.84
C GLN A 886 -9.21 23.40 -51.26
N HIS A 887 -8.10 22.72 -51.55
CA HIS A 887 -7.86 21.34 -51.14
C HIS A 887 -6.63 21.21 -50.26
N VAL A 888 -6.71 20.37 -49.24
CA VAL A 888 -5.61 20.02 -48.33
C VAL A 888 -5.22 18.58 -48.64
N ILE A 889 -4.02 18.36 -49.18
CA ILE A 889 -3.55 17.04 -49.60
C ILE A 889 -2.36 16.63 -48.74
N PHE A 890 -2.46 15.53 -47.99
CA PHE A 890 -1.30 14.95 -47.32
C PHE A 890 -0.46 14.16 -48.32
N VAL A 891 0.84 14.45 -48.33
CA VAL A 891 1.80 13.85 -49.26
C VAL A 891 2.92 13.14 -48.49
N SER A 892 3.55 12.17 -49.13
CA SER A 892 4.74 11.51 -48.61
C SER A 892 5.92 12.48 -48.47
N ALA A 893 6.89 12.16 -47.61
CA ALA A 893 8.13 12.93 -47.52
C ALA A 893 8.90 12.95 -48.86
N PHE A 894 8.78 11.87 -49.65
CA PHE A 894 9.38 11.78 -50.98
C PHE A 894 8.74 12.76 -51.98
N GLU A 895 7.40 12.77 -52.06
CA GLU A 895 6.67 13.73 -52.89
C GLU A 895 6.89 15.17 -52.42
N ALA A 896 6.87 15.40 -51.10
CA ALA A 896 7.13 16.70 -50.51
C ALA A 896 8.50 17.25 -50.89
N ASN A 897 9.55 16.43 -50.85
CA ASN A 897 10.91 16.82 -51.25
C ASN A 897 10.99 17.26 -52.71
N TRP A 898 10.25 16.63 -53.61
CA TRP A 898 10.18 17.06 -55.01
C TRP A 898 9.37 18.35 -55.17
N LEU A 899 8.18 18.41 -54.55
CA LEU A 899 7.28 19.58 -54.58
C LEU A 899 7.97 20.83 -54.04
N LEU A 900 8.78 20.67 -52.99
CA LEU A 900 9.62 21.69 -52.39
C LEU A 900 10.48 22.41 -53.44
N GLY A 901 11.29 21.65 -54.18
CA GLY A 901 12.19 22.20 -55.20
C GLY A 901 11.44 22.80 -56.38
N GLN A 902 10.34 22.16 -56.81
CA GLN A 902 9.57 22.62 -57.96
C GLN A 902 8.82 23.94 -57.68
N LEU A 903 8.16 24.05 -56.54
CA LEU A 903 7.45 25.27 -56.14
C LEU A 903 8.40 26.45 -55.94
N GLN A 904 9.59 26.20 -55.37
CA GLN A 904 10.65 27.22 -55.27
C GLN A 904 11.13 27.69 -56.64
N HIS A 905 11.36 26.75 -57.57
CA HIS A 905 11.81 27.07 -58.93
C HIS A 905 10.79 27.94 -59.69
N LEU A 906 9.50 27.57 -59.62
CA LEU A 906 8.42 28.32 -60.26
C LEU A 906 8.25 29.72 -59.67
N HIS A 907 8.35 29.84 -58.35
CA HIS A 907 8.28 31.13 -57.65
C HIS A 907 9.39 32.09 -58.09
N HIS A 908 10.63 31.62 -58.23
CA HIS A 908 11.76 32.45 -58.66
C HIS A 908 11.69 32.85 -60.14
N LYS A 909 11.14 32.00 -61.02
CA LYS A 909 11.03 32.30 -62.47
C LYS A 909 9.88 33.25 -62.82
N GLN A 910 8.74 33.16 -62.15
CA GLN A 910 7.51 33.80 -62.62
C GLN A 910 7.25 35.23 -62.10
N LYS A 911 8.11 35.83 -61.24
CA LYS A 911 7.88 37.17 -60.61
C LYS A 911 6.37 37.41 -60.33
N LEU A 912 5.78 36.52 -59.55
CA LEU A 912 4.33 36.52 -59.31
C LEU A 912 3.90 37.84 -58.66
N VAL A 913 2.91 38.52 -59.26
CA VAL A 913 2.30 39.77 -58.76
C VAL A 913 1.26 39.49 -57.65
N GLN A 914 0.83 38.23 -57.49
CA GLN A 914 -0.18 37.78 -56.52
C GLN A 914 0.34 36.65 -55.62
N PRO A 915 -0.21 36.48 -54.40
CA PRO A 915 0.20 35.39 -53.50
C PRO A 915 -0.11 34.03 -54.12
N PRO A 916 0.80 33.04 -54.03
CA PRO A 916 0.58 31.74 -54.63
C PRO A 916 -0.57 31.02 -53.91
N THR A 917 -1.50 30.51 -54.70
CA THR A 917 -2.69 29.79 -54.22
C THR A 917 -2.42 28.31 -53.95
N THR A 918 -1.27 27.79 -54.39
CA THR A 918 -0.84 26.42 -54.09
C THR A 918 0.48 26.47 -53.32
N THR A 919 0.51 25.82 -52.15
CA THR A 919 1.64 25.88 -51.21
C THR A 919 1.90 24.51 -50.58
N LEU A 920 3.16 24.24 -50.27
CA LEU A 920 3.58 23.14 -49.41
C LEU A 920 3.84 23.68 -48.00
N ARG A 921 3.25 23.05 -46.99
CA ARG A 921 3.33 23.43 -45.58
C ARG A 921 3.69 22.25 -44.69
N LEU A 922 4.26 22.54 -43.54
CA LEU A 922 4.58 21.57 -42.50
C LEU A 922 3.50 21.60 -41.41
N LEU A 923 3.03 20.44 -40.97
CA LEU A 923 2.08 20.28 -39.88
C LEU A 923 2.69 19.41 -38.78
N LEU A 924 2.69 19.91 -37.55
CA LEU A 924 3.02 19.12 -36.35
C LEU A 924 1.80 19.01 -35.43
N PRO A 925 1.65 17.90 -34.69
CA PRO A 925 0.68 17.84 -33.62
C PRO A 925 1.12 18.73 -32.47
N ARG A 926 0.15 19.30 -31.74
CA ARG A 926 0.43 20.06 -30.52
C ARG A 926 0.41 19.12 -29.33
N LEU A 927 1.59 18.59 -28.98
CA LEU A 927 1.79 17.65 -27.87
C LEU A 927 2.11 18.36 -26.56
N GLN A 928 2.54 19.63 -26.61
CA GLN A 928 2.77 20.51 -25.46
C GLN A 928 1.96 21.81 -25.63
N ARG A 929 1.64 22.51 -24.53
CA ARG A 929 0.77 23.71 -24.54
C ARG A 929 1.24 24.80 -25.49
N ASP A 930 2.54 25.10 -25.50
CA ASP A 930 3.12 26.19 -26.30
C ASP A 930 3.73 25.73 -27.64
N GLN A 931 3.45 24.48 -28.05
CA GLN A 931 4.00 23.94 -29.28
C GLN A 931 3.27 24.51 -30.51
N SER A 932 4.03 25.10 -31.44
CA SER A 932 3.48 25.50 -32.74
C SER A 932 3.20 24.28 -33.62
N ILE A 933 2.09 24.34 -34.36
CA ILE A 933 1.67 23.33 -35.34
C ILE A 933 2.27 23.57 -36.73
N PHE A 934 3.04 24.65 -36.91
CA PHE A 934 3.79 25.05 -38.11
C PHE A 934 3.00 25.35 -39.40
N ILE A 935 1.75 24.90 -39.51
CA ILE A 935 0.95 24.99 -40.75
C ILE A 935 0.56 26.43 -41.15
N ASP A 936 0.61 27.34 -40.19
CA ASP A 936 0.29 28.76 -40.28
C ASP A 936 1.55 29.65 -40.34
N ILE A 937 2.75 29.08 -40.23
CA ILE A 937 4.00 29.83 -40.28
C ILE A 937 4.40 30.11 -41.74
N SER A 938 4.22 31.37 -42.16
CA SER A 938 4.60 31.86 -43.48
C SER A 938 6.04 31.56 -43.90
N ARG A 939 7.00 31.60 -42.95
CA ARG A 939 8.43 31.33 -43.22
C ARG A 939 8.72 29.85 -43.52
N LEU A 940 7.84 28.95 -43.10
CA LEU A 940 7.94 27.50 -43.34
C LEU A 940 7.04 27.06 -44.52
N THR A 941 6.31 28.00 -45.13
CA THR A 941 5.42 27.76 -46.27
C THR A 941 6.18 27.98 -47.57
N ILE A 942 5.94 27.11 -48.56
CA ILE A 942 6.70 27.10 -49.82
C ILE A 942 5.73 27.11 -51.00
N PRO A 943 5.75 28.15 -51.85
CA PRO A 943 6.57 29.37 -51.73
C PRO A 943 6.16 30.22 -50.51
N PRO A 944 7.02 31.10 -49.99
CA PRO A 944 6.65 31.99 -48.88
C PRO A 944 5.44 32.86 -49.25
N THR A 945 4.42 32.87 -48.40
CA THR A 945 3.18 33.64 -48.59
C THR A 945 2.81 34.47 -47.38
N VAL A 946 1.88 35.41 -47.55
CA VAL A 946 1.14 36.03 -46.42
C VAL A 946 0.47 34.91 -45.60
N PRO A 947 0.35 35.05 -44.26
CA PRO A 947 -0.36 34.08 -43.44
C PRO A 947 -1.77 33.88 -43.98
N CYS A 948 -2.10 32.65 -44.36
CA CYS A 948 -3.44 32.27 -44.78
C CYS A 948 -3.97 31.30 -43.72
N SER A 949 -4.99 31.74 -43.00
CA SER A 949 -5.63 30.99 -41.92
C SER A 949 -6.40 29.83 -42.49
N ILE A 950 -6.16 28.63 -41.95
CA ILE A 950 -6.96 27.45 -42.25
C ILE A 950 -8.25 27.57 -41.44
N PRO A 951 -9.44 27.44 -42.06
CA PRO A 951 -10.71 27.45 -41.33
C PRO A 951 -10.68 26.47 -40.16
N VAL A 952 -11.23 26.87 -39.01
CA VAL A 952 -11.16 26.08 -37.77
C VAL A 952 -11.79 24.70 -37.95
N GLU A 953 -12.80 24.58 -38.80
CA GLU A 953 -13.49 23.33 -39.13
C GLU A 953 -12.56 22.32 -39.83
N TRP A 954 -11.61 22.80 -40.62
CA TRP A 954 -10.59 21.95 -41.24
C TRP A 954 -9.52 21.62 -40.21
N LEU A 955 -9.08 22.63 -39.46
CA LEU A 955 -8.00 22.51 -38.48
C LEU A 955 -8.28 21.44 -37.41
N VAL A 956 -9.51 21.36 -36.89
CA VAL A 956 -9.87 20.36 -35.87
C VAL A 956 -9.85 18.92 -36.40
N GLN A 957 -10.17 18.72 -37.68
CA GLN A 957 -9.99 17.40 -38.31
C GLN A 957 -8.51 17.07 -38.50
N LEU A 958 -7.66 18.06 -38.81
CA LEU A 958 -6.20 17.86 -38.82
C LEU A 958 -5.66 17.51 -37.43
N PHE A 959 -6.16 18.14 -36.36
CA PHE A 959 -5.81 17.83 -34.97
C PHE A 959 -6.17 16.38 -34.62
N LEU A 960 -7.38 15.95 -34.98
CA LEU A 960 -7.80 14.56 -34.78
C LEU A 960 -6.89 13.59 -35.54
N PHE A 961 -6.60 13.87 -36.82
CA PHE A 961 -5.80 12.97 -37.66
C PHE A 961 -4.33 12.88 -37.25
N ASN A 962 -3.75 13.98 -36.78
CA ASN A 962 -2.33 14.08 -36.40
C ASN A 962 -2.05 13.73 -34.93
N GLY A 963 -3.08 13.62 -34.09
CA GLY A 963 -2.94 13.21 -32.69
C GLY A 963 -2.62 14.35 -31.71
N THR A 964 -3.09 15.57 -32.00
CA THR A 964 -2.92 16.75 -31.12
C THR A 964 -3.53 16.51 -29.72
N LEU A 965 -2.84 16.98 -28.67
CA LEU A 965 -3.27 16.87 -27.26
C LEU A 965 -3.70 18.20 -26.62
N TYR A 966 -3.17 19.32 -27.12
CA TYR A 966 -3.41 20.66 -26.56
C TYR A 966 -4.01 21.64 -27.58
N PHE A 967 -4.75 22.62 -27.05
CA PHE A 967 -5.37 23.70 -27.81
C PHE A 967 -4.81 25.04 -27.36
N ASN A 968 -4.64 25.95 -28.31
CA ASN A 968 -4.14 27.31 -28.07
C ASN A 968 -5.28 28.30 -27.80
N THR A 969 -6.51 28.01 -28.26
CA THR A 969 -7.66 28.91 -28.08
C THR A 969 -8.92 28.15 -27.70
N VAL A 970 -9.84 28.83 -27.02
CA VAL A 970 -11.17 28.30 -26.67
C VAL A 970 -11.98 27.95 -27.93
N GLU A 971 -11.73 28.65 -29.03
CA GLU A 971 -12.32 28.37 -30.33
C GLU A 971 -11.87 27.00 -30.87
N GLU A 972 -10.57 26.68 -30.84
CA GLU A 972 -10.06 25.36 -31.23
C GLU A 972 -10.68 24.24 -30.40
N GLN A 973 -10.72 24.40 -29.06
CA GLN A 973 -11.30 23.41 -28.15
C GLN A 973 -12.80 23.23 -28.38
N THR A 974 -13.54 24.31 -28.59
CA THR A 974 -14.98 24.26 -28.85
C THR A 974 -15.29 23.60 -30.19
N ALA A 975 -14.56 23.97 -31.24
CA ALA A 975 -14.70 23.37 -32.56
C ALA A 975 -14.34 21.88 -32.56
N TYR A 976 -13.35 21.46 -31.76
CA TYR A 976 -12.99 20.05 -31.59
C TYR A 976 -14.12 19.25 -30.94
N CYS A 977 -14.72 19.77 -29.86
CA CYS A 977 -15.89 19.17 -29.23
C CYS A 977 -17.09 19.09 -30.18
N GLN A 978 -17.37 20.17 -30.93
CA GLN A 978 -18.45 20.19 -31.91
C GLN A 978 -18.21 19.17 -33.03
N CYS A 979 -16.99 19.08 -33.56
CA CYS A 979 -16.59 18.11 -34.58
C CYS A 979 -16.89 16.67 -34.14
N LEU A 980 -16.60 16.34 -32.87
CA LEU A 980 -16.85 15.02 -32.28
C LEU A 980 -18.29 14.84 -31.75
N GLY A 981 -19.13 15.88 -31.75
CA GLY A 981 -20.49 15.82 -31.20
C GLY A 981 -20.53 15.69 -29.67
N LEU A 982 -19.57 16.30 -28.97
CA LEU A 982 -19.42 16.23 -27.51
C LEU A 982 -19.90 17.50 -26.80
N CYS A 983 -20.57 17.33 -25.68
CA CYS A 983 -20.95 18.37 -24.71
C CYS A 983 -20.28 18.13 -23.33
N PRO A 984 -18.96 18.41 -23.20
CA PRO A 984 -18.23 18.29 -21.94
C PRO A 984 -18.52 19.43 -20.95
N LYS A 985 -18.32 19.18 -19.65
CA LYS A 985 -18.40 20.21 -18.59
C LYS A 985 -17.32 21.31 -18.76
N PRO A 986 -17.56 22.56 -18.32
CA PRO A 986 -18.83 23.07 -17.80
C PRO A 986 -19.87 23.17 -18.92
N ARG A 987 -21.10 22.78 -18.57
CA ARG A 987 -22.28 22.80 -19.43
C ARG A 987 -23.12 24.03 -19.09
N THR A 988 -23.85 24.52 -20.09
CA THR A 988 -24.93 25.48 -19.89
C THR A 988 -26.13 24.80 -19.24
N LYS A 989 -27.04 25.57 -18.65
CA LYS A 989 -28.27 25.02 -18.05
C LYS A 989 -29.07 24.15 -19.02
N LEU A 990 -29.14 24.54 -20.30
CA LEU A 990 -29.80 23.75 -21.35
C LEU A 990 -29.10 22.42 -21.62
N GLU A 991 -27.77 22.41 -21.65
CA GLU A 991 -26.98 21.18 -21.84
C GLU A 991 -27.06 20.27 -20.61
N ASP A 992 -27.12 20.81 -19.40
CA ASP A 992 -27.35 20.02 -18.18
C ASP A 992 -28.75 19.39 -18.19
N ASP A 993 -29.79 20.15 -18.49
CA ASP A 993 -31.17 19.62 -18.62
C ASP A 993 -31.23 18.51 -19.69
N ALA A 994 -30.56 18.70 -20.83
CA ALA A 994 -30.47 17.69 -21.90
C ALA A 994 -29.68 16.44 -21.47
N PHE A 995 -28.60 16.60 -20.71
CA PHE A 995 -27.82 15.49 -20.17
C PHE A 995 -28.64 14.65 -19.18
N ASP A 996 -29.40 15.31 -18.30
CA ASP A 996 -30.27 14.64 -17.33
C ASP A 996 -31.45 13.91 -17.99
N ASN A 997 -31.98 14.47 -19.09
CA ASN A 997 -33.01 13.82 -19.91
C ASN A 997 -32.47 12.69 -20.81
N GLY A 998 -31.15 12.44 -20.78
CA GLY A 998 -30.50 11.39 -21.55
C GLY A 998 -30.26 11.71 -23.03
N CYS A 999 -30.44 12.97 -23.43
CA CYS A 999 -30.08 13.46 -24.76
C CYS A 999 -28.56 13.47 -24.97
N ILE A 1000 -27.79 13.65 -23.90
CA ILE A 1000 -26.33 13.60 -23.86
C ILE A 1000 -25.90 12.33 -23.08
N ALA A 1001 -24.97 11.56 -23.62
CA ALA A 1001 -24.41 10.37 -22.99
C ALA A 1001 -23.39 10.71 -21.88
N LEU A 1002 -23.04 9.73 -21.04
CA LEU A 1002 -22.11 9.91 -19.91
C LEU A 1002 -20.72 10.39 -20.33
N ASP A 1003 -20.25 9.93 -21.50
CA ASP A 1003 -19.00 10.34 -22.12
C ASP A 1003 -19.11 11.70 -22.87
N GLY A 1004 -20.25 12.36 -22.76
CA GLY A 1004 -20.54 13.66 -23.36
C GLY A 1004 -21.06 13.60 -24.79
N TYR A 1005 -21.18 12.42 -25.42
CA TYR A 1005 -21.62 12.31 -26.81
C TYR A 1005 -23.13 12.50 -26.99
N VAL A 1006 -23.54 13.16 -28.08
CA VAL A 1006 -24.94 13.38 -28.42
C VAL A 1006 -25.33 12.52 -29.61
N GLU A 1007 -26.00 11.38 -29.37
CA GLU A 1007 -26.30 10.39 -30.41
C GLU A 1007 -27.31 10.90 -31.45
N GLN A 1008 -28.44 11.47 -31.00
CA GLN A 1008 -29.57 11.80 -31.90
C GLN A 1008 -29.38 13.15 -32.63
N PRO A 1009 -29.57 13.23 -33.96
CA PRO A 1009 -29.44 14.47 -34.73
C PRO A 1009 -30.33 15.62 -34.22
N GLU A 1010 -31.56 15.31 -33.80
CA GLU A 1010 -32.52 16.30 -33.27
C GLU A 1010 -31.98 16.98 -32.00
N HIS A 1011 -31.35 16.20 -31.11
CA HIS A 1011 -30.71 16.73 -29.91
C HIS A 1011 -29.47 17.57 -30.26
N ARG A 1012 -28.73 17.20 -31.30
CA ARG A 1012 -27.58 18.00 -31.78
C ARG A 1012 -28.03 19.38 -32.27
N GLU A 1013 -29.14 19.45 -33.00
CA GLU A 1013 -29.71 20.73 -33.43
C GLU A 1013 -30.15 21.61 -32.24
N GLN A 1014 -30.85 21.02 -31.27
CA GLN A 1014 -31.28 21.73 -30.05
C GLN A 1014 -30.09 22.26 -29.23
N LEU A 1015 -29.01 21.49 -29.16
CA LEU A 1015 -27.77 21.84 -28.44
C LEU A 1015 -26.78 22.66 -29.29
N LYS A 1016 -27.18 23.09 -30.49
CA LYS A 1016 -26.36 23.88 -31.42
C LYS A 1016 -25.04 23.21 -31.83
N LEU A 1017 -25.00 21.88 -31.88
CA LEU A 1017 -23.89 21.07 -32.38
C LEU A 1017 -23.93 20.99 -33.93
N HIS A 1018 -23.94 22.13 -34.60
CA HIS A 1018 -24.14 22.24 -36.04
C HIS A 1018 -22.97 21.69 -36.89
N HIS A 1019 -21.79 21.53 -36.29
CA HIS A 1019 -20.57 21.10 -36.97
C HIS A 1019 -20.15 19.66 -36.63
N CYS A 1020 -21.08 18.84 -36.11
CA CYS A 1020 -20.80 17.43 -35.83
C CYS A 1020 -20.51 16.66 -37.10
N CYS A 1021 -19.31 16.08 -37.16
CA CYS A 1021 -18.81 15.38 -38.33
C CYS A 1021 -19.14 13.88 -38.29
N PHE A 1022 -19.32 13.30 -37.10
CA PHE A 1022 -19.49 11.86 -36.93
C PHE A 1022 -20.97 11.49 -36.74
N PRO A 1023 -21.55 10.59 -37.56
CA PRO A 1023 -22.92 10.12 -37.34
C PRO A 1023 -23.09 9.30 -36.05
N SER A 1024 -22.09 8.54 -35.60
CA SER A 1024 -22.10 7.77 -34.34
C SER A 1024 -20.89 8.07 -33.45
N ASN A 1025 -20.92 7.62 -32.19
CA ASN A 1025 -19.92 7.98 -31.18
C ASN A 1025 -18.46 7.67 -31.62
N PRO A 1026 -17.61 8.68 -31.84
CA PRO A 1026 -16.27 8.49 -32.38
C PRO A 1026 -15.21 8.17 -31.32
N LEU A 1027 -15.54 8.16 -30.02
CA LEU A 1027 -14.54 8.14 -28.95
C LEU A 1027 -13.66 6.89 -28.95
N ILE A 1028 -14.19 5.72 -29.33
CA ILE A 1028 -13.37 4.49 -29.45
C ILE A 1028 -12.30 4.66 -30.53
N PHE A 1029 -12.67 5.21 -31.68
CA PHE A 1029 -11.75 5.49 -32.78
C PHE A 1029 -10.71 6.54 -32.37
N VAL A 1030 -11.15 7.64 -31.76
CA VAL A 1030 -10.28 8.75 -31.31
C VAL A 1030 -9.25 8.25 -30.30
N LYS A 1031 -9.67 7.48 -29.29
CA LYS A 1031 -8.78 6.92 -28.25
C LYS A 1031 -7.70 6.03 -28.85
N LYS A 1032 -8.10 5.06 -29.69
CA LYS A 1032 -7.14 4.18 -30.38
C LYS A 1032 -6.18 4.96 -31.28
N LEU A 1033 -6.68 5.97 -32.00
CA LEU A 1033 -5.85 6.77 -32.90
C LEU A 1033 -4.82 7.60 -32.13
N LEU A 1034 -5.21 8.20 -31.00
CA LEU A 1034 -4.30 8.95 -30.13
C LEU A 1034 -3.23 8.04 -29.53
N GLU A 1035 -3.61 6.86 -29.04
CA GLU A 1035 -2.66 5.85 -28.53
C GLU A 1035 -1.63 5.45 -29.58
N ASN A 1036 -2.07 5.26 -30.83
CA ASN A 1036 -1.18 4.92 -31.92
C ASN A 1036 -0.26 6.08 -32.34
N ARG A 1037 -0.78 7.31 -32.41
CA ARG A 1037 -0.01 8.51 -32.80
C ARG A 1037 1.03 8.90 -31.76
N ASN A 1038 0.69 8.77 -30.49
CA ASN A 1038 1.51 9.26 -29.37
C ASN A 1038 2.29 8.13 -28.69
N SER A 1039 2.11 6.86 -29.10
CA SER A 1039 2.72 5.68 -28.45
C SER A 1039 2.34 5.51 -26.96
N SER A 1040 1.36 6.29 -26.48
CA SER A 1040 0.91 6.37 -25.09
C SER A 1040 -0.56 6.83 -25.03
N HIS A 1041 -1.26 6.54 -23.94
CA HIS A 1041 -2.61 7.09 -23.72
C HIS A 1041 -2.53 8.61 -23.53
N ALA A 1042 -3.48 9.36 -24.10
CA ALA A 1042 -3.55 10.80 -23.89
C ALA A 1042 -3.69 11.13 -22.38
N PRO A 1043 -2.77 11.91 -21.77
CA PRO A 1043 -2.81 12.23 -20.35
C PRO A 1043 -4.12 12.91 -19.96
N LEU A 1044 -4.73 12.55 -18.83
CA LEU A 1044 -5.97 13.17 -18.34
C LEU A 1044 -5.82 14.68 -18.05
N ILE A 1045 -4.58 15.13 -17.86
CA ILE A 1045 -4.21 16.54 -17.66
C ILE A 1045 -4.05 17.32 -18.98
N SER A 1046 -4.05 16.64 -20.13
CA SER A 1046 -4.10 17.28 -21.44
C SER A 1046 -5.53 17.73 -21.78
N HIS A 1047 -5.68 18.76 -22.62
CA HIS A 1047 -7.01 19.26 -22.99
C HIS A 1047 -7.84 18.15 -23.68
N VAL A 1048 -7.25 17.45 -24.65
CA VAL A 1048 -7.93 16.36 -25.37
C VAL A 1048 -8.18 15.16 -24.48
N GLY A 1049 -7.21 14.74 -23.66
CA GLY A 1049 -7.37 13.62 -22.73
C GLY A 1049 -8.52 13.84 -21.74
N SER A 1050 -8.59 15.02 -21.12
CA SER A 1050 -9.70 15.38 -20.23
C SER A 1050 -11.06 15.34 -20.94
N ILE A 1051 -11.14 15.84 -22.19
CA ILE A 1051 -12.39 15.85 -22.96
C ILE A 1051 -12.85 14.42 -23.29
N ILE A 1052 -11.96 13.57 -23.81
CA ILE A 1052 -12.35 12.24 -24.33
C ILE A 1052 -12.51 11.16 -23.24
N PHE A 1053 -11.88 11.34 -22.07
CA PHE A 1053 -11.95 10.38 -20.97
C PHE A 1053 -12.86 10.84 -19.82
N ASN A 1054 -12.90 12.15 -19.51
CA ASN A 1054 -13.68 12.67 -18.38
C ASN A 1054 -14.92 13.48 -18.81
N ALA A 1055 -15.06 13.78 -20.11
CA ALA A 1055 -16.08 14.73 -20.60
C ALA A 1055 -15.99 16.09 -19.88
N VAL A 1056 -14.77 16.59 -19.64
CA VAL A 1056 -14.49 17.88 -18.98
C VAL A 1056 -13.50 18.69 -19.81
N LYS A 1057 -13.79 19.97 -20.02
CA LYS A 1057 -12.88 20.97 -20.59
C LYS A 1057 -11.98 21.53 -19.50
N LEU A 1058 -10.68 21.38 -19.68
CA LEU A 1058 -9.70 22.13 -18.90
C LEU A 1058 -9.63 23.58 -19.41
N PRO A 1059 -9.34 24.56 -18.52
CA PRO A 1059 -9.17 25.95 -18.92
C PRO A 1059 -7.97 26.09 -19.86
N ILE A 1060 -8.11 26.98 -20.85
CA ILE A 1060 -7.02 27.37 -21.73
C ILE A 1060 -6.44 28.67 -21.17
N PRO A 1061 -5.10 28.74 -20.96
CA PRO A 1061 -4.44 29.89 -20.36
C PRO A 1061 -4.56 31.18 -21.18
#